data_AF-A0A9D1SUV7-F1
#
_entry.id   AF-A0A9D1SUV7-F1
#
_cell.length_a   1.000
_cell.length_b   1.000
_cell.length_c   1.000
_cell.angle_alpha   90.00
_cell.angle_beta   90.00
_cell.angle_gamma   90.00
#
_symmetry.space_group_name_H-M   'P 1'
#
loop_
_entity.id
_entity.type
_entity.pdbx_description
1 polymer ?
#
loop_
_entity_poly.entity_id
_entity_poly.type
_entity_poly.pdbx_seq_one_letter_code
_entity_poly.pdbx_strand_id
1 'polypeptide(L)'
;STYMTKPEKLLTVNFLYELLSHREGDIRRQAGRLMGNVISGYDDVYRKEIPEGAVKDDINRDEAAELWDTYLHKIVFPDYRVTDQHRSWIGYTLKVVIFGLLEKADRRMSRMFMERYFRLFGFSKVKDSAVFVLLDSVISVPMEMFSDEDMVSVLDFVKRVSIREQVEIKIGALRAAEYISGKTGCGHVKKAVLAVIDNVGQLADSISVAHLISKTLKNIGEDEAAEEFRGKIEKLQRMGTLSDEISGIFRENLKVGTPWVVKIVNMEFLLEYTLKGRLKEQTFYLATHFSNLIKVSERVTVRHQAGRSLIEIARALPIEQINELVIELTKGLEIGEYQFSKYIPEYLGELVLYLYPTELDEFIDNLGELMESSNDKVGSVALDTVGEVIRKYSSYKYRSSEARSDYEDRKTRMLGMLLKGLANYHEVVSQEAIMVTGQYIFGSEELSMEEKYDAFRQIYKKLLTLIADIDEYDMNFFTNAAALNHIYRFISEYKFNFGKMELPENSHVAFFPGTFDPFSLSHKGIVQAIRNEGFEVYLAIDEFSWSKKTQARMIRRQIISMSVADEPDVFLFADDFPVNIANPKDLKRLKELFPGKEIYMVAGSDVIINASSYKAEPEEDSIHSMNHIVFQRETLEGKGEDRIALKNIYRKMSGNIRELKLPVYLEDISSTRIRENIDYGRDISNLIDPVVQNFIYDNSLYLREPQYKNVFEAKNISFDPLKAREGSIIDDMEGAIAAAGGDTERIREYIGGPEVRTAVIRNEFRKVCAIAAVNEIETGELYDEFKDLDIASYLREKATGRMLIIRGIYCAPHTDMRNLLQIITTEVIAEAVADDITYGIYHPLEGKADADVLDVLERQGFTEISIKGKKQGVYEVNMKEPIVVIENMDTALKEPFNTNHRILDVLEETHADMQRALTKLNPGNLVLSFNAGIMHQKIVDMVTKANHVPNYTGLKRKLGECMCVPFGKILRGMVVPNTVTKTLHTEKMFTPTLDDFTIEEYPMYATIPNQIRTIKSFGRPVILVDDLLHKGYRIQALDPIFKENDVVIRKMITGVLSGHGEDLMTIQGRDVESAYFIPNLKAWFVESTLCPFIGGDGVRSMEQTEASLIPSINLILPFAAPSFLKDCSRESVYGLSMVCLRNAAKIFQVLEEEYQVLFERKLTIKRLSDAVKSPRMPNGSNRVSVDSNLAPSVYMEDYIERLIRLKDSLI
;
A
#
# COMPACT_ATOMS: atom_id res chain seq x y z
N SER A 1 23.83 23.40 -0.28
CA SER A 1 25.24 23.55 -0.71
C SER A 1 26.22 23.54 0.47
N THR A 2 25.86 24.04 1.66
CA THR A 2 26.78 24.18 2.82
C THR A 2 27.42 22.88 3.32
N TYR A 3 26.77 21.73 3.09
CA TYR A 3 27.27 20.40 3.50
C TYR A 3 27.96 19.60 2.38
N MET A 4 28.09 20.18 1.18
CA MET A 4 28.72 19.52 0.03
C MET A 4 30.19 19.92 -0.09
N THR A 5 31.05 18.96 -0.40
CA THR A 5 32.44 19.18 -0.82
C THR A 5 32.49 19.83 -2.23
N LYS A 6 33.61 20.47 -2.59
CA LYS A 6 33.78 21.07 -3.93
C LYS A 6 33.51 20.08 -5.08
N PRO A 7 34.01 18.82 -5.05
CA PRO A 7 33.67 17.80 -6.07
C PRO A 7 32.17 17.50 -6.16
N GLU A 8 31.47 17.38 -5.03
CA GLU A 8 30.02 17.14 -5.00
C GLU A 8 29.23 18.33 -5.54
N LYS A 9 29.66 19.57 -5.23
CA LYS A 9 29.08 20.79 -5.82
C LYS A 9 29.27 20.80 -7.33
N LEU A 10 30.46 20.44 -7.82
CA LEU A 10 30.73 20.38 -9.26
C LEU A 10 29.88 19.32 -9.97
N LEU A 11 29.75 18.12 -9.40
CA LEU A 11 28.85 17.07 -9.91
C LEU A 11 27.39 17.56 -9.94
N THR A 12 26.95 18.23 -8.87
CA THR A 12 25.60 18.80 -8.78
C THR A 12 25.37 19.86 -9.86
N VAL A 13 26.31 20.80 -10.06
CA VAL A 13 26.18 21.83 -11.10
C VAL A 13 26.18 21.23 -12.51
N ASN A 14 26.96 20.18 -12.78
CA ASN A 14 26.92 19.46 -14.05
C ASN A 14 25.53 18.83 -14.28
N PHE A 15 25.00 18.12 -13.28
CA PHE A 15 23.67 17.52 -13.36
C PHE A 15 22.56 18.58 -13.58
N LEU A 16 22.62 19.70 -12.83
CA LEU A 16 21.68 20.81 -12.99
C LEU A 16 21.77 21.45 -14.38
N TYR A 17 22.98 21.54 -14.96
CA TYR A 17 23.16 22.03 -16.34
C TYR A 17 22.50 21.10 -17.36
N GLU A 18 22.62 19.77 -17.20
CA GLU A 18 21.94 18.80 -18.08
C GLU A 18 20.41 18.96 -18.00
N LEU A 19 19.87 19.18 -16.79
CA LEU A 19 18.44 19.45 -16.57
C LEU A 19 17.95 20.75 -17.24
N LEU A 20 18.82 21.70 -17.60
CA LEU A 20 18.42 22.88 -18.38
C LEU A 20 17.94 22.53 -19.80
N SER A 21 18.20 21.31 -20.26
CA SER A 21 17.69 20.76 -21.54
C SER A 21 16.43 19.91 -21.40
N HIS A 22 15.92 19.71 -20.18
CA HIS A 22 14.73 18.91 -19.91
C HIS A 22 13.50 19.45 -20.64
N ARG A 23 12.54 18.61 -21.04
CA ARG A 23 11.31 19.04 -21.77
C ARG A 23 10.43 19.98 -20.94
N GLU A 24 10.33 19.72 -19.64
CA GLU A 24 9.51 20.50 -18.71
C GLU A 24 10.19 21.80 -18.27
N GLY A 25 9.47 22.93 -18.32
CA GLY A 25 10.05 24.25 -18.11
C GLY A 25 10.31 24.63 -16.66
N ASP A 26 9.55 24.07 -15.73
CA ASP A 26 9.73 24.21 -14.27
C ASP A 26 11.00 23.50 -13.79
N ILE A 27 11.25 22.25 -14.22
CA ILE A 27 12.50 21.54 -13.94
C ILE A 27 13.69 22.39 -14.39
N ARG A 28 13.63 22.97 -15.59
CA ARG A 28 14.66 23.89 -16.10
C ARG A 28 14.83 25.14 -15.22
N ARG A 29 13.74 25.74 -14.73
CA ARG A 29 13.78 26.95 -13.88
C ARG A 29 14.33 26.64 -12.49
N GLN A 30 13.85 25.58 -11.84
CA GLN A 30 14.35 25.12 -10.55
C GLN A 30 15.83 24.75 -10.64
N ALA A 31 16.20 23.97 -11.67
CA ALA A 31 17.59 23.63 -11.94
C ALA A 31 18.44 24.88 -12.14
N GLY A 32 17.97 25.86 -12.92
CA GLY A 32 18.67 27.13 -13.12
C GLY A 32 18.88 27.92 -11.83
N ARG A 33 17.84 28.08 -11.00
CA ARG A 33 17.94 28.80 -9.72
C ARG A 33 18.89 28.08 -8.75
N LEU A 34 18.75 26.76 -8.61
CA LEU A 34 19.64 25.93 -7.78
C LEU A 34 21.08 25.98 -8.28
N MET A 35 21.28 25.97 -9.59
CA MET A 35 22.60 26.06 -10.21
C MET A 35 23.26 27.38 -9.82
N GLY A 36 22.53 28.50 -9.89
CA GLY A 36 23.01 29.79 -9.42
C GLY A 36 23.34 29.80 -7.92
N ASN A 37 22.49 29.18 -7.09
CA ASN A 37 22.70 29.07 -5.64
C ASN A 37 23.92 28.21 -5.27
N VAL A 38 24.20 27.14 -6.02
CA VAL A 38 25.36 26.27 -5.76
C VAL A 38 26.65 26.94 -6.23
N ILE A 39 26.62 27.64 -7.36
CA ILE A 39 27.78 28.39 -7.88
C ILE A 39 28.15 29.55 -6.94
N SER A 40 27.17 30.33 -6.46
CA SER A 40 27.44 31.46 -5.56
C SER A 40 28.07 31.02 -4.23
N GLY A 41 27.70 29.84 -3.72
CA GLY A 41 28.30 29.21 -2.54
C GLY A 41 29.37 28.16 -2.86
N TYR A 42 30.00 28.15 -4.05
CA TYR A 42 30.95 27.10 -4.44
C TYR A 42 32.19 27.08 -3.53
N ASP A 43 32.72 28.26 -3.23
CA ASP A 43 33.92 28.45 -2.40
C ASP A 43 33.65 28.43 -0.89
N ASP A 44 32.39 28.35 -0.46
CA ASP A 44 32.06 28.20 0.96
C ASP A 44 32.56 26.84 1.46
N VAL A 45 33.58 26.86 2.33
CA VAL A 45 34.11 25.70 3.04
C VAL A 45 33.39 25.58 4.39
N TYR A 46 33.06 24.35 4.79
CA TYR A 46 32.46 24.03 6.08
C TYR A 46 33.18 24.74 7.24
N ARG A 47 32.43 25.51 8.04
CA ARG A 47 32.90 26.04 9.33
C ARG A 47 31.82 25.80 10.40
N LYS A 48 32.04 24.83 11.30
CA LYS A 48 31.52 24.95 12.67
C LYS A 48 32.29 26.10 13.35
N GLU A 49 31.65 26.79 14.29
CA GLU A 49 32.09 28.04 14.94
C GLU A 49 33.62 28.23 14.99
N ILE A 50 34.08 29.38 14.50
CA ILE A 50 35.48 29.77 14.58
C ILE A 50 35.72 30.36 15.98
N PRO A 51 36.64 29.82 16.79
CA PRO A 51 36.94 30.37 18.12
C PRO A 51 37.34 31.84 18.08
N GLU A 52 37.05 32.58 19.14
CA GLU A 52 37.46 33.97 19.32
C GLU A 52 39.00 34.07 19.24
N GLY A 53 39.52 34.64 18.15
CA GLY A 53 40.96 34.80 17.89
C GLY A 53 41.53 34.01 16.70
N ALA A 54 40.76 33.16 16.02
CA ALA A 54 41.24 32.48 14.80
C ALA A 54 41.21 33.41 13.57
N VAL A 55 42.31 33.41 12.81
CA VAL A 55 42.46 34.19 11.57
C VAL A 55 41.47 33.66 10.53
N LYS A 56 40.64 34.54 9.96
CA LYS A 56 39.82 34.18 8.79
C LYS A 56 40.77 33.89 7.64
N ASP A 57 40.90 32.62 7.25
CA ASP A 57 41.51 32.30 5.95
C ASP A 57 40.71 33.02 4.87
N ASP A 58 41.40 33.85 4.07
CA ASP A 58 40.87 34.47 2.86
C ASP A 58 40.52 33.33 1.91
N ILE A 59 39.24 33.01 1.83
CA ILE A 59 38.73 32.02 0.89
C ILE A 59 39.03 32.59 -0.51
N ASN A 60 39.82 31.86 -1.30
CA ASN A 60 40.04 32.20 -2.70
C ASN A 60 38.70 32.08 -3.44
N ARG A 61 38.09 33.23 -3.74
CA ARG A 61 36.76 33.36 -4.34
C ARG A 61 36.80 33.38 -5.87
N ASP A 62 37.98 33.23 -6.47
CA ASP A 62 38.15 33.26 -7.92
C ASP A 62 37.61 31.99 -8.60
N GLU A 63 37.62 30.84 -7.92
CA GLU A 63 37.12 29.57 -8.48
C GLU A 63 35.61 29.61 -8.76
N ALA A 64 34.79 30.18 -7.88
CA ALA A 64 33.36 30.37 -8.14
C ALA A 64 33.11 31.28 -9.36
N ALA A 65 33.91 32.33 -9.52
CA ALA A 65 33.81 33.24 -10.67
C ALA A 65 34.24 32.57 -11.98
N GLU A 66 35.28 31.72 -11.96
CA GLU A 66 35.69 30.89 -13.11
C GLU A 66 34.65 29.82 -13.46
N LEU A 67 34.05 29.20 -12.44
CA LEU A 67 32.96 28.24 -12.61
C LEU A 67 31.75 28.91 -13.27
N TRP A 68 31.37 30.11 -12.78
CA TRP A 68 30.33 30.91 -13.41
C TRP A 68 30.68 31.26 -14.85
N ASP A 69 31.89 31.76 -15.12
CA ASP A 69 32.32 32.11 -16.49
C ASP A 69 32.19 30.89 -17.43
N THR A 70 32.58 29.70 -16.95
CA THR A 70 32.45 28.44 -17.70
C THR A 70 31.00 28.10 -18.03
N TYR A 71 30.10 28.09 -17.05
CA TYR A 71 28.71 27.72 -17.28
C TYR A 71 27.91 28.81 -17.98
N LEU A 72 28.23 30.08 -17.76
CA LEU A 72 27.68 31.20 -18.51
C LEU A 72 27.94 31.03 -20.01
N HIS A 73 29.18 30.68 -20.40
CA HIS A 73 29.48 30.36 -21.79
C HIS A 73 28.74 29.11 -22.29
N LYS A 74 28.64 28.04 -21.49
CA LYS A 74 27.87 26.84 -21.86
C LYS A 74 26.36 27.11 -22.01
N ILE A 75 25.80 28.09 -21.31
CA ILE A 75 24.38 28.47 -21.39
C ILE A 75 24.12 29.37 -22.60
N VAL A 76 24.97 30.38 -22.84
CA VAL A 76 24.81 31.34 -23.94
C VAL A 76 25.24 30.73 -25.28
N PHE A 77 26.26 29.85 -25.26
CA PHE A 77 26.81 29.18 -26.43
C PHE A 77 26.83 27.64 -26.23
N PRO A 78 25.66 26.97 -26.18
CA PRO A 78 25.61 25.52 -26.00
C PRO A 78 26.27 24.77 -27.16
N ASP A 79 26.74 23.55 -26.89
CA ASP A 79 27.47 22.69 -27.81
C ASP A 79 26.72 22.43 -29.14
N TYR A 80 27.43 22.06 -30.21
CA TYR A 80 26.83 21.67 -31.48
C TYR A 80 25.96 20.40 -31.37
N ARG A 81 26.18 19.56 -30.35
CA ARG A 81 25.43 18.31 -30.11
C ARG A 81 23.99 18.50 -29.64
N VAL A 82 23.58 19.72 -29.24
CA VAL A 82 22.20 20.01 -28.84
C VAL A 82 21.37 20.62 -29.99
N THR A 83 20.10 20.23 -30.08
CA THR A 83 19.14 20.75 -31.06
C THR A 83 18.87 22.25 -30.85
N ASP A 84 18.37 22.96 -31.86
CA ASP A 84 18.03 24.40 -31.71
C ASP A 84 16.96 24.66 -30.65
N GLN A 85 16.07 23.69 -30.44
CA GLN A 85 15.08 23.72 -29.37
C GLN A 85 15.75 23.62 -27.99
N HIS A 86 16.69 22.69 -27.80
CA HIS A 86 17.46 22.57 -26.55
C HIS A 86 18.32 23.82 -26.30
N ARG A 87 18.93 24.40 -27.35
CA ARG A 87 19.68 25.67 -27.23
C ARG A 87 18.80 26.80 -26.69
N SER A 88 17.59 26.90 -27.21
CA SER A 88 16.61 27.89 -26.74
C SER A 88 16.20 27.63 -25.30
N TRP A 89 15.93 26.37 -24.93
CA TRP A 89 15.56 25.99 -23.57
C TRP A 89 16.66 26.30 -22.56
N ILE A 90 17.90 25.90 -22.83
CA ILE A 90 19.06 26.20 -21.98
C ILE A 90 19.23 27.72 -21.89
N GLY A 91 19.26 28.41 -23.02
CA GLY A 91 19.46 29.86 -23.06
C GLY A 91 18.44 30.65 -22.24
N TYR A 92 17.15 30.31 -22.32
CA TYR A 92 16.09 31.02 -21.57
C TYR A 92 16.18 30.86 -20.04
N THR A 93 16.96 29.90 -19.55
CA THR A 93 17.20 29.74 -18.11
C THR A 93 18.26 30.70 -17.58
N LEU A 94 19.03 31.37 -18.43
CA LEU A 94 20.12 32.25 -18.01
C LEU A 94 19.67 33.30 -16.99
N LYS A 95 18.53 33.94 -17.22
CA LYS A 95 17.96 34.93 -16.29
C LYS A 95 17.63 34.36 -14.92
N VAL A 96 17.24 33.08 -14.88
CA VAL A 96 16.91 32.37 -13.64
C VAL A 96 18.18 31.96 -12.89
N VAL A 97 19.24 31.58 -13.62
CA VAL A 97 20.56 31.31 -13.04
C VAL A 97 21.17 32.59 -12.46
N ILE A 98 21.09 33.71 -13.19
CA ILE A 98 21.53 35.03 -12.70
C ILE A 98 20.77 35.41 -11.44
N PHE A 99 19.44 35.21 -11.42
CA PHE A 99 18.65 35.47 -10.23
C PHE A 99 19.14 34.65 -9.01
N GLY A 100 19.33 33.33 -9.15
CA GLY A 100 19.86 32.49 -8.06
C GLY A 100 21.28 32.86 -7.62
N LEU A 101 22.15 33.28 -8.56
CA LEU A 101 23.48 33.80 -8.22
C LEU A 101 23.40 35.03 -7.32
N LEU A 102 22.55 36.00 -7.69
CA LEU A 102 22.43 37.27 -6.97
C LEU A 102 21.68 37.14 -5.64
N GLU A 103 20.80 36.15 -5.50
CA GLU A 103 19.99 35.92 -4.29
C GLU A 103 20.86 35.60 -3.05
N LYS A 104 21.98 34.89 -3.23
CA LYS A 104 22.85 34.42 -2.12
C LYS A 104 24.24 35.07 -2.11
N ALA A 105 24.68 35.68 -3.22
CA ALA A 105 26.00 36.30 -3.30
C ALA A 105 26.07 37.61 -2.49
N ASP A 106 27.22 37.86 -1.87
CA ASP A 106 27.51 39.19 -1.32
C ASP A 106 27.82 40.22 -2.43
N ARG A 107 27.77 41.51 -2.10
CA ARG A 107 27.96 42.60 -3.08
C ARG A 107 29.25 42.49 -3.90
N ARG A 108 30.34 41.97 -3.33
CA ARG A 108 31.62 41.86 -4.05
C ARG A 108 31.54 40.72 -5.08
N MET A 109 31.02 39.57 -4.66
CA MET A 109 30.83 38.41 -5.53
C MET A 109 29.81 38.70 -6.64
N SER A 110 28.69 39.37 -6.32
CA SER A 110 27.69 39.80 -7.31
C SER A 110 28.31 40.66 -8.40
N ARG A 111 29.18 41.62 -8.05
CA ARG A 111 29.89 42.44 -9.05
C ARG A 111 30.80 41.59 -9.93
N MET A 112 31.60 40.69 -9.34
CA MET A 112 32.48 39.80 -10.12
C MET A 112 31.69 38.94 -11.10
N PHE A 113 30.57 38.34 -10.68
CA PHE A 113 29.72 37.57 -11.58
C PHE A 113 29.12 38.42 -12.70
N MET A 114 28.75 39.66 -12.41
CA MET A 114 28.12 40.56 -13.38
C MET A 114 29.12 41.15 -14.36
N GLU A 115 30.36 41.43 -13.95
CA GLU A 115 31.46 41.77 -14.86
C GLU A 115 31.66 40.68 -15.92
N ARG A 116 31.64 39.40 -15.52
CA ARG A 116 31.77 38.26 -16.44
C ARG A 116 30.62 38.21 -17.46
N TYR A 117 29.40 38.53 -17.02
CA TYR A 117 28.21 38.60 -17.86
C TYR A 117 28.21 39.81 -18.82
N PHE A 118 28.54 41.01 -18.34
CA PHE A 118 28.53 42.21 -19.19
C PHE A 118 29.57 42.15 -20.31
N ARG A 119 30.69 41.44 -20.12
CA ARG A 119 31.66 41.20 -21.20
C ARG A 119 31.05 40.53 -22.44
N LEU A 120 29.97 39.77 -22.30
CA LEU A 120 29.31 39.10 -23.44
C LEU A 120 28.69 40.08 -24.43
N PHE A 121 28.30 41.28 -23.98
CA PHE A 121 27.71 42.33 -24.83
C PHE A 121 28.75 43.02 -25.73
N GLY A 122 30.05 42.81 -25.46
CA GLY A 122 31.15 43.29 -26.31
C GLY A 122 31.35 42.48 -27.59
N PHE A 123 30.81 41.25 -27.68
CA PHE A 123 31.06 40.38 -28.84
C PHE A 123 30.37 40.88 -30.12
N SER A 124 31.12 40.89 -31.23
CA SER A 124 30.66 41.46 -32.50
C SER A 124 29.93 40.47 -33.42
N LYS A 125 30.18 39.17 -33.29
CA LYS A 125 29.56 38.10 -34.10
C LYS A 125 28.91 37.04 -33.22
N VAL A 126 27.63 37.25 -32.90
CA VAL A 126 26.82 36.35 -32.06
C VAL A 126 25.65 35.80 -32.88
N LYS A 127 25.35 34.50 -32.76
CA LYS A 127 24.18 33.87 -33.41
C LYS A 127 22.88 34.44 -32.84
N ASP A 128 21.82 34.43 -33.65
CA ASP A 128 20.51 34.98 -33.29
C ASP A 128 19.95 34.44 -31.95
N SER A 129 20.06 33.13 -31.72
CA SER A 129 19.61 32.51 -30.46
C SER A 129 20.34 33.06 -29.23
N ALA A 130 21.66 33.21 -29.30
CA ALA A 130 22.48 33.78 -28.23
C ALA A 130 22.22 35.28 -28.05
N VAL A 131 21.97 36.02 -29.14
CA VAL A 131 21.57 37.43 -29.07
C VAL A 131 20.28 37.58 -28.27
N PHE A 132 19.25 36.80 -28.60
CA PHE A 132 17.98 36.90 -27.89
C PHE A 132 18.10 36.49 -26.41
N VAL A 133 18.91 35.49 -26.07
CA VAL A 133 19.20 35.10 -24.67
C VAL A 133 19.81 36.26 -23.87
N LEU A 134 20.73 37.02 -24.45
CA LEU A 134 21.33 38.19 -23.81
C LEU A 134 20.29 39.32 -23.62
N LEU A 135 19.47 39.58 -24.64
CA LEU A 135 18.40 40.58 -24.58
C LEU A 135 17.31 40.22 -23.55
N ASP A 136 16.93 38.95 -23.43
CA ASP A 136 15.94 38.48 -22.45
C ASP A 136 16.50 38.41 -21.02
N SER A 137 17.79 38.17 -20.85
CA SER A 137 18.39 38.09 -19.51
C SER A 137 18.64 39.46 -18.88
N VAL A 138 18.93 40.48 -19.69
CA VAL A 138 19.34 41.79 -19.16
C VAL A 138 18.23 42.49 -18.38
N ILE A 139 16.97 42.29 -18.79
CA ILE A 139 15.79 42.84 -18.10
C ILE A 139 15.56 42.22 -16.71
N SER A 140 16.24 41.12 -16.39
CA SER A 140 16.14 40.45 -15.08
C SER A 140 17.27 40.84 -14.12
N VAL A 141 18.25 41.63 -14.58
CA VAL A 141 19.37 42.10 -13.76
C VAL A 141 18.94 43.34 -12.98
N PRO A 142 19.08 43.39 -11.64
CA PRO A 142 18.76 44.57 -10.86
C PRO A 142 19.55 45.79 -11.31
N MET A 143 18.89 46.94 -11.39
CA MET A 143 19.50 48.16 -11.90
C MET A 143 20.68 48.67 -11.06
N GLU A 144 20.84 48.26 -9.80
CA GLU A 144 22.01 48.62 -8.99
C GLU A 144 23.30 47.89 -9.40
N MET A 145 23.20 46.82 -10.21
CA MET A 145 24.34 46.02 -10.65
C MET A 145 25.03 46.58 -11.90
N PHE A 146 24.40 47.52 -12.60
CA PHE A 146 24.96 48.15 -13.80
C PHE A 146 25.81 49.35 -13.40
N SER A 147 27.03 49.44 -13.94
CA SER A 147 27.72 50.72 -14.06
C SER A 147 27.20 51.53 -15.25
N ASP A 148 27.48 52.84 -15.28
CA ASP A 148 27.14 53.68 -16.43
C ASP A 148 27.79 53.17 -17.73
N GLU A 149 29.00 52.61 -17.65
CA GLU A 149 29.71 52.00 -18.77
C GLU A 149 29.01 50.70 -19.24
N ASP A 150 28.53 49.87 -18.31
CA ASP A 150 27.78 48.66 -18.65
C ASP A 150 26.45 49.00 -19.35
N MET A 151 25.71 50.00 -18.87
CA MET A 151 24.47 50.44 -19.50
C MET A 151 24.70 50.91 -20.93
N VAL A 152 25.77 51.69 -21.15
CA VAL A 152 26.18 52.14 -22.49
C VAL A 152 26.57 50.95 -23.38
N SER A 153 27.40 50.02 -22.88
CA SER A 153 27.82 48.84 -23.64
C SER A 153 26.65 47.96 -24.03
N VAL A 154 25.69 47.75 -23.12
CA VAL A 154 24.48 46.98 -23.39
C VAL A 154 23.62 47.70 -24.43
N LEU A 155 23.41 49.02 -24.31
CA LEU A 155 22.63 49.78 -25.29
C LEU A 155 23.27 49.80 -26.69
N ASP A 156 24.59 49.88 -26.76
CA ASP A 156 25.31 49.79 -28.04
C ASP A 156 25.18 48.40 -28.66
N PHE A 157 25.15 47.34 -27.85
CA PHE A 157 24.82 46.00 -28.31
C PHE A 157 23.37 45.92 -28.80
N VAL A 158 22.40 46.39 -28.01
CA VAL A 158 20.97 46.42 -28.32
C VAL A 158 20.71 47.15 -29.64
N LYS A 159 21.28 48.35 -29.83
CA LYS A 159 21.23 49.12 -31.09
C LYS A 159 21.79 48.35 -32.28
N ARG A 160 22.89 47.62 -32.08
CA ARG A 160 23.56 46.88 -33.15
C ARG A 160 22.73 45.68 -33.61
N VAL A 161 22.08 45.00 -32.67
CA VAL A 161 21.31 43.79 -32.96
C VAL A 161 19.86 44.08 -33.36
N SER A 162 19.32 45.28 -33.06
CA SER A 162 17.94 45.66 -33.45
C SER A 162 17.71 45.70 -34.96
N ILE A 163 18.76 45.75 -35.77
CA ILE A 163 18.69 45.71 -37.24
C ILE A 163 18.30 44.31 -37.76
N ARG A 164 18.44 43.25 -36.95
CA ARG A 164 18.15 41.88 -37.38
C ARG A 164 16.65 41.67 -37.59
N GLU A 165 16.29 40.84 -38.57
CA GLU A 165 14.89 40.68 -39.00
C GLU A 165 14.01 39.84 -38.06
N GLN A 166 14.59 39.00 -37.20
CA GLN A 166 13.82 38.17 -36.28
C GLN A 166 13.02 39.02 -35.28
N VAL A 167 11.71 38.75 -35.19
CA VAL A 167 10.77 39.52 -34.37
C VAL A 167 11.15 39.45 -32.89
N GLU A 168 11.60 38.28 -32.40
CA GLU A 168 12.08 38.11 -31.03
C GLU A 168 13.23 39.05 -30.68
N ILE A 169 14.17 39.26 -31.60
CA ILE A 169 15.32 40.14 -31.41
C ILE A 169 14.86 41.60 -31.45
N LYS A 170 14.01 41.99 -32.40
CA LYS A 170 13.48 43.37 -32.49
C LYS A 170 12.71 43.76 -31.21
N ILE A 171 11.81 42.89 -30.75
CA ILE A 171 11.03 43.13 -29.54
C ILE A 171 11.90 43.03 -28.28
N GLY A 172 12.79 42.04 -28.19
CA GLY A 172 13.74 41.92 -27.08
C GLY A 172 14.65 43.15 -26.97
N ALA A 173 15.12 43.69 -28.09
CA ALA A 173 15.92 44.90 -28.15
C ALA A 173 15.14 46.13 -27.67
N LEU A 174 13.88 46.27 -28.11
CA LEU A 174 13.01 47.35 -27.65
C LEU A 174 12.74 47.26 -26.14
N ARG A 175 12.47 46.07 -25.60
CA ARG A 175 12.27 45.86 -24.15
C ARG A 175 13.54 46.16 -23.35
N ALA A 176 14.71 45.73 -23.83
CA ALA A 176 15.98 46.05 -23.17
C ALA A 176 16.29 47.57 -23.21
N ALA A 177 15.99 48.24 -24.33
CA ALA A 177 16.12 49.69 -24.46
C ALA A 177 15.15 50.43 -23.52
N GLU A 178 13.89 49.98 -23.43
CA GLU A 178 12.90 50.52 -22.50
C GLU A 178 13.36 50.39 -21.05
N TYR A 179 13.83 49.20 -20.66
CA TYR A 179 14.34 48.92 -19.32
C TYR A 179 15.47 49.87 -18.94
N ILE A 180 16.52 49.98 -19.76
CA ILE A 180 17.71 50.80 -19.45
C ILE A 180 17.42 52.31 -19.53
N SER A 181 16.61 52.73 -20.50
CA SER A 181 16.29 54.16 -20.71
C SER A 181 15.57 54.80 -19.52
N GLY A 182 14.88 54.03 -18.69
CA GLY A 182 14.15 54.54 -17.52
C GLY A 182 15.03 55.10 -16.39
N LYS A 183 16.36 54.91 -16.43
CA LYS A 183 17.28 55.28 -15.33
C LYS A 183 18.32 56.34 -15.71
N THR A 184 18.66 56.48 -16.99
CA THR A 184 19.83 57.27 -17.42
C THR A 184 19.48 58.20 -18.59
N GLY A 185 19.52 59.52 -18.35
CA GLY A 185 19.15 60.55 -19.34
C GLY A 185 20.31 61.08 -20.19
N CYS A 186 21.40 60.33 -20.38
CA CYS A 186 22.56 60.84 -21.10
C CYS A 186 22.30 60.89 -22.63
N GLY A 187 22.95 61.83 -23.32
CA GLY A 187 22.75 62.03 -24.76
C GLY A 187 23.10 60.81 -25.63
N HIS A 188 23.96 59.91 -25.15
CA HIS A 188 24.29 58.64 -25.81
C HIS A 188 23.13 57.64 -25.74
N VAL A 189 22.52 57.49 -24.56
CA VAL A 189 21.33 56.65 -24.34
C VAL A 189 20.21 57.08 -25.28
N LYS A 190 19.94 58.39 -25.35
CA LYS A 190 18.93 58.97 -26.25
C LYS A 190 19.16 58.57 -27.71
N LYS A 191 20.39 58.72 -28.22
CA LYS A 191 20.75 58.34 -29.60
C LYS A 191 20.62 56.83 -29.86
N ALA A 192 21.01 55.99 -28.90
CA ALA A 192 20.92 54.55 -29.05
C ALA A 192 19.47 54.08 -29.08
N VAL A 193 18.63 54.59 -28.18
CA VAL A 193 17.21 54.28 -28.09
C VAL A 193 16.46 54.71 -29.35
N LEU A 194 16.68 55.92 -29.86
CA LEU A 194 16.06 56.37 -31.12
C LEU A 194 16.42 55.44 -32.29
N ALA A 195 17.69 55.05 -32.41
CA ALA A 195 18.11 54.10 -33.44
C ALA A 195 17.45 52.71 -33.29
N VAL A 196 17.21 52.24 -32.07
CA VAL A 196 16.46 51.00 -31.83
C VAL A 196 15.01 51.16 -32.30
N ILE A 197 14.36 52.26 -31.95
CA ILE A 197 12.97 52.54 -32.35
C ILE A 197 12.84 52.61 -33.87
N ASP A 198 13.76 53.29 -34.57
CA ASP A 198 13.77 53.35 -36.04
C ASP A 198 13.83 51.96 -36.67
N ASN A 199 14.67 51.07 -36.12
CA ASN A 199 14.81 49.69 -36.59
C ASN A 199 13.58 48.81 -36.31
N VAL A 200 12.83 49.13 -35.25
CA VAL A 200 11.64 48.37 -34.81
C VAL A 200 10.33 48.98 -35.35
N GLY A 201 10.36 50.20 -35.91
CA GLY A 201 9.18 50.97 -36.29
C GLY A 201 8.20 50.27 -37.22
N GLN A 202 8.65 49.32 -38.05
CA GLN A 202 7.78 48.49 -38.90
C GLN A 202 6.82 47.59 -38.09
N LEU A 203 7.15 47.26 -36.85
CA LEU A 203 6.31 46.45 -35.96
C LEU A 203 5.29 47.32 -35.19
N ALA A 204 5.34 48.65 -35.33
CA ALA A 204 4.45 49.60 -34.65
C ALA A 204 3.02 49.63 -35.21
N ASP A 205 2.70 48.78 -36.19
CA ASP A 205 1.31 48.49 -36.59
C ASP A 205 0.57 47.70 -35.50
N SER A 206 1.29 46.92 -34.70
CA SER A 206 0.74 46.35 -33.47
C SER A 206 0.61 47.44 -32.39
N ILE A 207 -0.59 47.61 -31.85
CA ILE A 207 -0.88 48.63 -30.85
C ILE A 207 -0.10 48.44 -29.55
N SER A 208 0.24 47.20 -29.17
CA SER A 208 1.03 46.90 -27.97
C SER A 208 2.50 47.30 -28.16
N VAL A 209 3.05 47.11 -29.37
CA VAL A 209 4.40 47.55 -29.73
C VAL A 209 4.46 49.07 -29.84
N ALA A 210 3.45 49.70 -30.45
CA ALA A 210 3.34 51.16 -30.48
C ALA A 210 3.29 51.78 -29.08
N HIS A 211 2.57 51.14 -28.15
CA HIS A 211 2.55 51.56 -26.74
C HIS A 211 3.93 51.43 -26.08
N LEU A 212 4.65 50.32 -26.30
CA LEU A 212 6.01 50.14 -25.79
C LEU A 212 7.00 51.18 -26.36
N ILE A 213 6.88 51.52 -27.65
CA ILE A 213 7.64 52.61 -28.28
C ILE A 213 7.32 53.95 -27.61
N SER A 214 6.05 54.28 -27.42
CA SER A 214 5.61 55.51 -26.74
C SER A 214 6.21 55.61 -25.32
N LYS A 215 6.21 54.52 -24.55
CA LYS A 215 6.81 54.45 -23.22
C LYS A 215 8.33 54.69 -23.26
N THR A 216 9.00 54.06 -24.22
CA THR A 216 10.45 54.18 -24.40
C THR A 216 10.86 55.60 -24.81
N LEU A 217 10.11 56.25 -25.69
CA LEU A 217 10.33 57.65 -26.08
C LEU A 217 10.14 58.61 -24.91
N LYS A 218 9.13 58.34 -24.06
CA LYS A 218 8.89 59.12 -22.85
C LYS A 218 10.06 59.04 -21.86
N ASN A 219 10.68 57.87 -21.71
CA ASN A 219 11.84 57.68 -20.82
C ASN A 219 13.04 58.58 -21.22
N ILE A 220 13.19 58.92 -22.51
CA ILE A 220 14.27 59.78 -23.03
C ILE A 220 13.86 61.25 -23.26
N GLY A 221 12.66 61.63 -22.80
CA GLY A 221 12.14 63.00 -22.91
C GLY A 221 11.71 63.44 -24.31
N GLU A 222 11.35 62.49 -25.19
CA GLU A 222 10.80 62.75 -26.53
C GLU A 222 9.26 62.71 -26.50
N ASP A 223 8.66 63.64 -25.75
CA ASP A 223 7.21 63.63 -25.48
C ASP A 223 6.36 63.81 -26.75
N GLU A 224 6.77 64.66 -27.69
CA GLU A 224 6.02 64.89 -28.95
C GLU A 224 5.95 63.63 -29.82
N ALA A 225 7.09 62.93 -29.98
CA ALA A 225 7.14 61.68 -30.71
C ALA A 225 6.38 60.57 -29.97
N ALA A 226 6.44 60.55 -28.63
CA ALA A 226 5.68 59.59 -27.82
C ALA A 226 4.17 59.77 -27.99
N GLU A 227 3.69 61.01 -28.16
CA GLU A 227 2.28 61.33 -28.40
C GLU A 227 1.80 60.87 -29.78
N GLU A 228 2.65 60.83 -30.81
CA GLU A 228 2.26 60.31 -32.13
C GLU A 228 1.81 58.84 -32.05
N PHE A 229 2.62 58.00 -31.40
CA PHE A 229 2.30 56.58 -31.21
C PHE A 229 1.13 56.37 -30.24
N ARG A 230 1.01 57.20 -29.19
CA ARG A 230 -0.16 57.19 -28.29
C ARG A 230 -1.44 57.59 -29.03
N GLY A 231 -1.35 58.58 -29.92
CA GLY A 231 -2.43 59.09 -30.74
C GLY A 231 -3.04 58.04 -31.67
N LYS A 232 -2.26 57.03 -32.12
CA LYS A 232 -2.80 55.87 -32.84
C LYS A 232 -3.86 55.13 -32.01
N ILE A 233 -3.58 54.88 -30.74
CA ILE A 233 -4.48 54.16 -29.83
C ILE A 233 -5.71 55.01 -29.50
N GLU A 234 -5.52 56.30 -29.24
CA GLU A 234 -6.64 57.22 -28.99
C GLU A 234 -7.55 57.42 -30.20
N LYS A 235 -7.00 57.38 -31.42
CA LYS A 235 -7.77 57.44 -32.66
C LYS A 235 -8.68 56.22 -32.80
N LEU A 236 -8.16 55.01 -32.55
CA LEU A 236 -8.94 53.77 -32.55
C LEU A 236 -10.05 53.81 -31.48
N GLN A 237 -9.75 54.39 -30.31
CA GLN A 237 -10.74 54.58 -29.25
C GLN A 237 -11.86 55.55 -29.68
N ARG A 238 -11.53 56.68 -30.34
CA ARG A 238 -12.53 57.62 -30.87
C ARG A 238 -13.36 57.05 -32.02
N MET A 239 -12.77 56.16 -32.81
CA MET A 239 -13.44 55.46 -33.92
C MET A 239 -14.28 54.26 -33.46
N GLY A 240 -14.19 53.86 -32.20
CA GLY A 240 -14.92 52.70 -31.65
C GLY A 240 -14.37 51.33 -32.07
N THR A 241 -13.24 51.25 -32.78
CA THR A 241 -12.67 49.97 -33.29
C THR A 241 -11.63 49.35 -32.36
N LEU A 242 -11.27 50.02 -31.25
CA LEU A 242 -10.27 49.50 -30.30
C LEU A 242 -10.59 48.09 -29.79
N SER A 243 -11.87 47.73 -29.66
CA SER A 243 -12.31 46.41 -29.24
C SER A 243 -11.96 45.30 -30.25
N ASP A 244 -11.99 45.61 -31.55
CA ASP A 244 -11.63 44.67 -32.62
C ASP A 244 -10.13 44.36 -32.56
N GLU A 245 -9.32 45.38 -32.26
CA GLU A 245 -7.87 45.28 -32.19
C GLU A 245 -7.43 44.49 -30.95
N ILE A 246 -8.12 44.69 -29.81
CA ILE A 246 -7.94 43.87 -28.59
C ILE A 246 -8.32 42.41 -28.86
N SER A 247 -9.42 42.17 -29.57
CA SER A 247 -9.82 40.81 -29.97
C SER A 247 -8.77 40.18 -30.92
N GLY A 248 -8.11 40.99 -31.74
CA GLY A 248 -6.91 40.61 -32.49
C GLY A 248 -5.78 40.13 -31.60
N ILE A 249 -5.46 40.88 -30.55
CA ILE A 249 -4.42 40.53 -29.56
C ILE A 249 -4.75 39.24 -28.82
N PHE A 250 -6.00 39.01 -28.41
CA PHE A 250 -6.39 37.76 -27.74
C PHE A 250 -6.14 36.54 -28.65
N ARG A 251 -6.55 36.63 -29.92
CA ARG A 251 -6.27 35.58 -30.91
C ARG A 251 -4.78 35.38 -31.14
N GLU A 252 -3.99 36.46 -31.18
CA GLU A 252 -2.54 36.40 -31.33
C GLU A 252 -1.86 35.72 -30.13
N ASN A 253 -2.32 36.01 -28.91
CA ASN A 253 -1.80 35.40 -27.69
C ASN A 253 -2.05 33.89 -27.61
N LEU A 254 -3.14 33.40 -28.18
CA LEU A 254 -3.49 31.97 -28.20
C LEU A 254 -2.77 31.19 -29.31
N LYS A 255 -2.27 31.85 -30.37
CA LYS A 255 -1.55 31.16 -31.46
C LYS A 255 -0.22 30.58 -30.97
N VAL A 256 0.07 29.33 -31.36
CA VAL A 256 1.33 28.64 -31.05
C VAL A 256 2.53 29.33 -31.71
N GLY A 257 2.37 29.78 -32.97
CA GLY A 257 3.43 30.42 -33.74
C GLY A 257 3.82 31.83 -33.31
N THR A 258 3.04 32.47 -32.42
CA THR A 258 3.38 33.81 -31.91
C THR A 258 4.52 33.69 -30.91
N PRO A 259 5.64 34.41 -31.08
CA PRO A 259 6.74 34.38 -30.13
C PRO A 259 6.30 34.82 -28.73
N TRP A 260 6.76 34.12 -27.70
CA TRP A 260 6.29 34.34 -26.32
C TRP A 260 6.58 35.76 -25.82
N VAL A 261 7.64 36.41 -26.30
CA VAL A 261 7.97 37.81 -25.92
C VAL A 261 6.94 38.80 -26.45
N VAL A 262 6.35 38.54 -27.62
CA VAL A 262 5.24 39.35 -28.16
C VAL A 262 4.01 39.19 -27.27
N LYS A 263 3.72 37.96 -26.82
CA LYS A 263 2.62 37.69 -25.88
C LYS A 263 2.80 38.49 -24.58
N ILE A 264 4.02 38.56 -24.04
CA ILE A 264 4.30 39.35 -22.84
C ILE A 264 4.03 40.84 -23.06
N VAL A 265 4.50 41.43 -24.16
CA VAL A 265 4.24 42.86 -24.49
C VAL A 265 2.74 43.12 -24.66
N ASN A 266 2.02 42.20 -25.31
CA ASN A 266 0.57 42.26 -25.43
C ASN A 266 -0.11 42.28 -24.06
N MET A 267 0.31 41.40 -23.14
CA MET A 267 -0.28 41.28 -21.81
C MET A 267 0.02 42.49 -20.92
N GLU A 268 1.26 42.99 -20.94
CA GLU A 268 1.67 44.22 -20.23
C GLU A 268 0.84 45.43 -20.70
N PHE A 269 0.67 45.58 -22.02
CA PHE A 269 -0.18 46.62 -22.61
C PHE A 269 -1.64 46.51 -22.13
N LEU A 270 -2.24 45.32 -22.26
CA LEU A 270 -3.64 45.08 -21.91
C LEU A 270 -3.90 45.37 -20.43
N LEU A 271 -2.99 44.93 -19.54
CA LEU A 271 -3.06 45.18 -18.11
C LEU A 271 -3.00 46.67 -17.80
N GLU A 272 -1.99 47.38 -18.32
CA GLU A 272 -1.78 48.80 -18.03
C GLU A 272 -2.96 49.67 -18.51
N TYR A 273 -3.48 49.39 -19.71
CA TYR A 273 -4.63 50.12 -20.26
C TYR A 273 -5.92 49.85 -19.48
N THR A 274 -6.09 48.63 -18.97
CA THR A 274 -7.24 48.26 -18.15
C THR A 274 -7.21 48.95 -16.79
N LEU A 275 -6.07 48.91 -16.10
CA LEU A 275 -5.90 49.56 -14.79
C LEU A 275 -6.04 51.09 -14.86
N LYS A 276 -5.75 51.71 -16.01
CA LYS A 276 -6.02 53.13 -16.27
C LYS A 276 -7.50 53.45 -16.54
N GLY A 277 -8.40 52.48 -16.42
CA GLY A 277 -9.84 52.63 -16.63
C GLY A 277 -10.25 52.86 -18.08
N ARG A 278 -9.36 52.57 -19.04
CA ARG A 278 -9.61 52.80 -20.48
C ARG A 278 -10.33 51.63 -21.16
N LEU A 279 -10.42 50.47 -20.51
CA LEU A 279 -11.01 49.22 -21.01
C LEU A 279 -12.05 48.62 -20.05
N LYS A 280 -12.93 49.46 -19.48
CA LYS A 280 -13.90 49.02 -18.45
C LYS A 280 -14.84 47.92 -18.96
N GLU A 281 -15.31 47.99 -20.20
CA GLU A 281 -16.23 47.00 -20.78
C GLU A 281 -15.53 45.66 -21.09
N GLN A 282 -14.21 45.66 -21.27
CA GLN A 282 -13.41 44.49 -21.62
C GLN A 282 -12.67 43.87 -20.42
N THR A 283 -12.81 44.44 -19.21
CA THR A 283 -12.02 44.03 -18.03
C THR A 283 -12.27 42.56 -17.67
N PHE A 284 -13.52 42.10 -17.69
CA PHE A 284 -13.83 40.69 -17.45
C PHE A 284 -13.30 39.77 -18.55
N TYR A 285 -13.52 40.11 -19.82
CA TYR A 285 -13.00 39.33 -20.95
C TYR A 285 -11.48 39.20 -20.92
N LEU A 286 -10.77 40.25 -20.49
CA LEU A 286 -9.33 40.20 -20.29
C LEU A 286 -8.94 39.25 -19.15
N ALA A 287 -9.67 39.27 -18.03
CA ALA A 287 -9.45 38.32 -16.94
C ALA A 287 -9.69 36.87 -17.38
N THR A 288 -10.77 36.59 -18.12
CA THR A 288 -11.01 35.27 -18.73
C THR A 288 -9.90 34.88 -19.72
N HIS A 289 -9.39 35.84 -20.49
CA HIS A 289 -8.26 35.61 -21.40
C HIS A 289 -6.99 35.24 -20.65
N PHE A 290 -6.67 35.92 -19.54
CA PHE A 290 -5.55 35.56 -18.68
C PHE A 290 -5.75 34.18 -18.04
N SER A 291 -6.94 33.87 -17.55
CA SER A 291 -7.28 32.55 -17.02
C SER A 291 -7.01 31.43 -18.05
N ASN A 292 -7.47 31.62 -19.28
CA ASN A 292 -7.17 30.71 -20.38
C ASN A 292 -5.67 30.56 -20.64
N LEU A 293 -4.91 31.66 -20.66
CA LEU A 293 -3.46 31.61 -20.87
C LEU A 293 -2.70 30.83 -19.77
N ILE A 294 -3.17 30.89 -18.52
CA ILE A 294 -2.62 30.06 -17.43
C ILE A 294 -2.81 28.57 -17.77
N LYS A 295 -4.00 28.20 -18.23
CA LYS A 295 -4.37 26.81 -18.53
C LYS A 295 -3.74 26.26 -19.82
N VAL A 296 -3.69 27.03 -20.91
CA VAL A 296 -3.37 26.48 -22.25
C VAL A 296 -1.99 26.85 -22.81
N SER A 297 -1.29 27.84 -22.25
CA SER A 297 -0.03 28.30 -22.84
C SER A 297 1.09 27.26 -22.69
N GLU A 298 1.85 26.94 -23.74
CA GLU A 298 3.01 26.03 -23.63
C GLU A 298 4.22 26.66 -22.90
N ARG A 299 4.20 27.98 -22.68
CA ARG A 299 5.34 28.75 -22.16
C ARG A 299 5.10 29.18 -20.72
N VAL A 300 5.91 28.63 -19.80
CA VAL A 300 5.87 28.92 -18.35
C VAL A 300 5.90 30.41 -18.03
N THR A 301 6.75 31.20 -18.70
CA THR A 301 6.82 32.66 -18.51
C THR A 301 5.50 33.37 -18.81
N VAL A 302 4.77 32.92 -19.83
CA VAL A 302 3.47 33.49 -20.21
C VAL A 302 2.42 33.15 -19.16
N ARG A 303 2.45 31.94 -18.58
CA ARG A 303 1.53 31.54 -17.51
C ARG A 303 1.70 32.38 -16.26
N HIS A 304 2.93 32.52 -15.76
CA HIS A 304 3.17 33.35 -14.58
C HIS A 304 2.82 34.82 -14.81
N GLN A 305 3.12 35.35 -16.00
CA GLN A 305 2.69 36.71 -16.33
C GLN A 305 1.16 36.82 -16.33
N ALA A 306 0.45 35.85 -16.92
CA ALA A 306 -1.01 35.85 -16.98
C ALA A 306 -1.63 35.77 -15.59
N GLY A 307 -1.11 34.89 -14.74
CA GLY A 307 -1.53 34.76 -13.34
C GLY A 307 -1.34 36.05 -12.54
N ARG A 308 -0.16 36.67 -12.61
CA ARG A 308 0.08 37.96 -11.93
C ARG A 308 -0.84 39.06 -12.44
N SER A 309 -0.98 39.16 -13.77
CA SER A 309 -1.88 40.14 -14.38
C SER A 309 -3.35 39.88 -14.04
N LEU A 310 -3.76 38.62 -13.87
CA LEU A 310 -5.10 38.25 -13.39
C LEU A 310 -5.35 38.73 -11.96
N ILE A 311 -4.40 38.49 -11.05
CA ILE A 311 -4.50 38.95 -9.65
C ILE A 311 -4.54 40.47 -9.55
N GLU A 312 -3.75 41.18 -10.36
CA GLU A 312 -3.77 42.65 -10.40
C GLU A 312 -5.11 43.21 -10.88
N ILE A 313 -5.73 42.58 -11.90
CA ILE A 313 -7.04 42.99 -12.41
C ILE A 313 -8.19 42.56 -11.51
N ALA A 314 -8.06 41.48 -10.74
CA ALA A 314 -9.12 40.95 -9.88
C ALA A 314 -9.72 42.02 -8.95
N ARG A 315 -8.91 42.97 -8.46
CA ARG A 315 -9.35 44.10 -7.61
C ARG A 315 -10.34 45.06 -8.29
N ALA A 316 -10.41 45.04 -9.62
CA ALA A 316 -11.30 45.89 -10.41
C ALA A 316 -12.57 45.14 -10.88
N LEU A 317 -12.70 43.84 -10.57
CA LEU A 317 -13.85 43.02 -10.93
C LEU A 317 -14.88 42.96 -9.79
N PRO A 318 -16.18 42.88 -10.10
CA PRO A 318 -17.22 42.43 -9.16
C PRO A 318 -16.94 40.99 -8.68
N ILE A 319 -17.37 40.67 -7.47
CA ILE A 319 -17.14 39.36 -6.84
C ILE A 319 -17.79 38.24 -7.65
N GLU A 320 -18.94 38.48 -8.27
CA GLU A 320 -19.64 37.50 -9.12
C GLU A 320 -18.79 37.09 -10.33
N GLN A 321 -18.05 38.04 -10.90
CA GLN A 321 -17.11 37.78 -11.98
C GLN A 321 -15.85 37.06 -11.50
N ILE A 322 -15.40 37.35 -10.28
CA ILE A 322 -14.30 36.60 -9.65
C ILE A 322 -14.72 35.15 -9.41
N ASN A 323 -15.95 34.91 -8.96
CA ASN A 323 -16.47 33.57 -8.74
C ASN A 323 -16.47 32.73 -10.03
N GLU A 324 -16.90 33.30 -11.16
CA GLU A 324 -16.81 32.65 -12.48
C GLU A 324 -15.38 32.24 -12.84
N LEU A 325 -14.40 33.10 -12.55
CA LEU A 325 -12.97 32.82 -12.79
C LEU A 325 -12.45 31.72 -11.86
N VAL A 326 -12.86 31.71 -10.59
CA VAL A 326 -12.52 30.66 -9.63
C VAL A 326 -13.06 29.31 -10.10
N ILE A 327 -14.33 29.24 -10.52
CA ILE A 327 -14.94 28.02 -11.06
C ILE A 327 -14.19 27.54 -12.31
N GLU A 328 -13.83 28.45 -13.20
CA GLU A 328 -13.16 28.15 -14.48
C GLU A 328 -11.72 27.64 -14.30
N LEU A 329 -11.01 28.15 -13.29
CA LEU A 329 -9.68 27.69 -12.89
C LEU A 329 -9.75 26.37 -12.11
N THR A 330 -10.76 26.18 -11.26
CA THR A 330 -10.98 24.94 -10.51
C THR A 330 -11.21 23.77 -11.47
N LYS A 331 -12.05 23.96 -12.50
CA LYS A 331 -12.19 22.99 -13.62
C LYS A 331 -10.88 22.73 -14.35
N GLY A 332 -9.94 23.68 -14.33
CA GLY A 332 -8.60 23.51 -14.88
C GLY A 332 -7.74 22.52 -14.08
N LEU A 333 -8.01 22.35 -12.78
CA LEU A 333 -7.36 21.35 -11.94
C LEU A 333 -7.83 19.92 -12.29
N GLU A 334 -9.13 19.75 -12.57
CA GLU A 334 -9.79 18.47 -12.89
C GLU A 334 -9.27 17.79 -14.16
N ILE A 335 -8.73 18.55 -15.11
CA ILE A 335 -8.28 18.04 -16.42
C ILE A 335 -7.20 16.95 -16.27
N GLY A 336 -6.48 16.92 -15.15
CA GLY A 336 -5.51 15.86 -14.83
C GLY A 336 -4.19 15.92 -15.61
N GLU A 337 -4.05 16.89 -16.53
CA GLU A 337 -2.79 17.15 -17.22
C GLU A 337 -1.86 18.01 -16.35
N TYR A 338 -1.05 17.35 -15.52
CA TYR A 338 -0.14 18.00 -14.57
C TYR A 338 0.79 19.06 -15.18
N GLN A 339 1.18 18.90 -16.45
CA GLN A 339 1.98 19.91 -17.17
C GLN A 339 1.29 21.28 -17.20
N PHE A 340 -0.05 21.32 -17.11
CA PHE A 340 -0.87 22.54 -17.14
C PHE A 340 -1.36 22.95 -15.76
N SER A 341 -1.95 22.01 -15.01
CA SER A 341 -2.65 22.32 -13.76
C SER A 341 -1.74 22.83 -12.63
N LYS A 342 -0.47 22.41 -12.55
CA LYS A 342 0.46 22.80 -11.47
C LYS A 342 0.77 24.30 -11.32
N TYR A 343 0.36 25.13 -12.29
CA TYR A 343 0.55 26.59 -12.25
C TYR A 343 -0.71 27.35 -11.82
N ILE A 344 -1.84 26.67 -11.72
CA ILE A 344 -3.11 27.24 -11.29
C ILE A 344 -3.12 27.54 -9.77
N PRO A 345 -2.61 26.66 -8.88
CA PRO A 345 -2.73 26.82 -7.43
C PRO A 345 -2.31 28.20 -6.89
N GLU A 346 -1.13 28.71 -7.29
CA GLU A 346 -0.58 29.99 -6.81
C GLU A 346 -1.55 31.17 -6.98
N TYR A 347 -2.23 31.20 -8.13
CA TYR A 347 -3.15 32.28 -8.51
C TYR A 347 -4.57 32.00 -8.01
N LEU A 348 -5.04 30.76 -8.14
CA LEU A 348 -6.36 30.37 -7.66
C LEU A 348 -6.49 30.56 -6.14
N GLY A 349 -5.46 30.17 -5.38
CA GLY A 349 -5.44 30.30 -3.93
C GLY A 349 -5.48 31.75 -3.42
N GLU A 350 -5.01 32.72 -4.22
CA GLU A 350 -5.17 34.14 -3.89
C GLU A 350 -6.50 34.71 -4.37
N LEU A 351 -6.97 34.27 -5.54
CA LEU A 351 -8.21 34.75 -6.16
C LEU A 351 -9.44 34.36 -5.34
N VAL A 352 -9.45 33.15 -4.75
CA VAL A 352 -10.58 32.69 -3.94
C VAL A 352 -10.79 33.53 -2.67
N LEU A 353 -9.74 34.18 -2.14
CA LEU A 353 -9.83 35.04 -0.96
C LEU A 353 -10.54 36.38 -1.22
N TYR A 354 -11.11 36.58 -2.40
CA TYR A 354 -12.05 37.68 -2.69
C TYR A 354 -13.52 37.26 -2.56
N LEU A 355 -13.82 35.96 -2.45
CA LEU A 355 -15.18 35.45 -2.35
C LEU A 355 -15.78 35.69 -0.96
N TYR A 356 -17.11 35.71 -0.91
CA TYR A 356 -17.84 35.69 0.35
C TYR A 356 -17.67 34.33 1.07
N PRO A 357 -17.91 34.25 2.39
CA PRO A 357 -17.67 33.03 3.17
C PRO A 357 -18.35 31.78 2.61
N THR A 358 -19.59 31.90 2.14
CA THR A 358 -20.38 30.81 1.57
C THR A 358 -19.75 30.19 0.33
N GLU A 359 -19.34 31.02 -0.64
CA GLU A 359 -18.71 30.58 -1.88
C GLU A 359 -17.28 30.08 -1.64
N LEU A 360 -16.58 30.62 -0.64
CA LEU A 360 -15.30 30.09 -0.20
C LEU A 360 -15.46 28.69 0.42
N ASP A 361 -16.50 28.47 1.23
CA ASP A 361 -16.81 27.16 1.79
C ASP A 361 -17.14 26.13 0.68
N GLU A 362 -17.97 26.50 -0.30
CA GLU A 362 -18.26 25.68 -1.49
C GLU A 362 -16.99 25.36 -2.29
N PHE A 363 -16.07 26.32 -2.45
CA PHE A 363 -14.78 26.08 -3.09
C PHE A 363 -13.93 25.07 -2.32
N ILE A 364 -13.88 25.16 -0.99
CA ILE A 364 -13.15 24.20 -0.14
C ILE A 364 -13.80 22.80 -0.22
N ASP A 365 -15.13 22.71 -0.27
CA ASP A 365 -15.85 21.45 -0.53
C ASP A 365 -15.45 20.83 -1.87
N ASN A 366 -15.45 21.63 -2.96
CA ASN A 366 -15.01 21.17 -4.28
C ASN A 366 -13.55 20.69 -4.27
N LEU A 367 -12.63 21.40 -3.59
CA LEU A 367 -11.25 20.93 -3.44
C LEU A 367 -11.17 19.59 -2.70
N GLY A 368 -12.05 19.36 -1.72
CA GLY A 368 -12.20 18.07 -1.05
C GLY A 368 -12.53 16.95 -2.03
N GLU A 369 -13.51 17.16 -2.91
CA GLU A 369 -13.87 16.17 -3.95
C GLU A 369 -12.71 15.89 -4.91
N LEU A 370 -11.94 16.91 -5.30
CA LEU A 370 -10.76 16.75 -6.16
C LEU A 370 -9.66 15.91 -5.50
N MET A 371 -9.49 16.04 -4.19
CA MET A 371 -8.53 15.24 -3.42
C MET A 371 -8.91 13.76 -3.31
N GLU A 372 -10.19 13.44 -3.50
CA GLU A 372 -10.72 12.08 -3.47
C GLU A 372 -10.70 11.41 -4.86
N SER A 373 -10.20 12.12 -5.87
CA SER A 373 -10.02 11.61 -7.23
C SER A 373 -9.07 10.41 -7.28
N SER A 374 -9.35 9.45 -8.16
CA SER A 374 -8.44 8.34 -8.48
C SER A 374 -7.23 8.77 -9.33
N ASN A 375 -7.16 10.04 -9.74
CA ASN A 375 -6.01 10.60 -10.44
C ASN A 375 -5.13 11.37 -9.44
N ASP A 376 -4.01 10.76 -9.05
CA ASP A 376 -3.05 11.32 -8.10
C ASP A 376 -2.65 12.77 -8.42
N LYS A 377 -2.53 13.11 -9.71
CA LYS A 377 -2.14 14.47 -10.15
C LYS A 377 -3.20 15.52 -9.81
N VAL A 378 -4.48 15.15 -9.86
CA VAL A 378 -5.59 16.03 -9.48
C VAL A 378 -5.56 16.26 -7.97
N GLY A 379 -5.36 15.20 -7.19
CA GLY A 379 -5.21 15.29 -5.74
C GLY A 379 -4.01 16.16 -5.32
N SER A 380 -2.85 16.01 -5.98
CA SER A 380 -1.66 16.83 -5.73
C SER A 380 -1.92 18.32 -5.96
N VAL A 381 -2.51 18.71 -7.10
CA VAL A 381 -2.75 20.14 -7.38
C VAL A 381 -3.87 20.74 -6.52
N ALA A 382 -4.81 19.92 -6.05
CA ALA A 382 -5.80 20.35 -5.06
C ALA A 382 -5.12 20.65 -3.72
N LEU A 383 -4.21 19.78 -3.26
CA LEU A 383 -3.39 20.00 -2.06
C LEU A 383 -2.50 21.25 -2.17
N ASP A 384 -1.83 21.45 -3.30
CA ASP A 384 -1.08 22.70 -3.58
C ASP A 384 -1.98 23.92 -3.42
N THR A 385 -3.22 23.85 -3.94
CA THR A 385 -4.18 24.95 -3.88
C THR A 385 -4.59 25.22 -2.42
N VAL A 386 -4.86 24.19 -1.62
CA VAL A 386 -5.11 24.32 -0.17
C VAL A 386 -3.92 25.01 0.52
N GLY A 387 -2.69 24.59 0.22
CA GLY A 387 -1.48 25.19 0.77
C GLY A 387 -1.34 26.67 0.43
N GLU A 388 -1.61 27.06 -0.82
CA GLU A 388 -1.61 28.44 -1.29
C GLU A 388 -2.68 29.29 -0.60
N VAL A 389 -3.89 28.75 -0.42
CA VAL A 389 -4.96 29.43 0.33
C VAL A 389 -4.52 29.66 1.77
N ILE A 390 -4.02 28.63 2.48
CA ILE A 390 -3.56 28.74 3.87
C ILE A 390 -2.45 29.79 3.98
N ARG A 391 -1.48 29.79 3.06
CA ARG A 391 -0.33 30.72 3.07
C ARG A 391 -0.77 32.19 3.04
N LYS A 392 -1.90 32.49 2.38
CA LYS A 392 -2.43 33.86 2.22
C LYS A 392 -3.67 34.14 3.07
N TYR A 393 -4.15 33.16 3.85
CA TYR A 393 -5.46 33.19 4.50
C TYR A 393 -5.63 34.31 5.54
N SER A 394 -4.54 34.79 6.14
CA SER A 394 -4.61 35.88 7.11
C SER A 394 -5.06 37.21 6.51
N SER A 395 -4.84 37.41 5.21
CA SER A 395 -5.35 38.58 4.49
C SER A 395 -6.88 38.62 4.40
N TYR A 396 -7.55 37.46 4.51
CA TYR A 396 -9.01 37.34 4.42
C TYR A 396 -9.73 38.06 5.56
N LYS A 397 -9.13 38.11 6.76
CA LYS A 397 -9.66 38.81 7.95
C LYS A 397 -9.99 40.28 7.70
N TYR A 398 -9.30 40.91 6.74
CA TYR A 398 -9.47 42.32 6.42
C TYR A 398 -10.45 42.56 5.27
N ARG A 399 -10.87 41.49 4.57
CA ARG A 399 -11.71 41.56 3.37
C ARG A 399 -13.16 41.19 3.65
N SER A 400 -13.37 40.23 4.54
CA SER A 400 -14.68 39.78 4.98
C SER A 400 -14.81 39.94 6.49
N SER A 401 -15.99 40.35 6.94
CA SER A 401 -16.33 40.42 8.37
C SER A 401 -17.09 39.16 8.75
N GLU A 402 -16.39 38.18 9.31
CA GLU A 402 -16.98 36.94 9.83
C GLU A 402 -16.65 36.73 11.32
N ALA A 403 -17.35 35.80 11.97
CA ALA A 403 -17.03 35.45 13.34
C ALA A 403 -15.66 34.78 13.42
N ARG A 404 -14.94 35.02 14.52
CA ARG A 404 -13.63 34.39 14.72
C ARG A 404 -13.72 32.86 14.73
N SER A 405 -14.81 32.29 15.23
CA SER A 405 -15.05 30.84 15.19
C SER A 405 -15.02 30.32 13.76
N ASP A 406 -15.81 30.93 12.87
CA ASP A 406 -16.00 30.44 11.50
C ASP A 406 -14.70 30.53 10.70
N TYR A 407 -13.92 31.60 10.91
CA TYR A 407 -12.57 31.74 10.35
C TYR A 407 -11.62 30.62 10.81
N GLU A 408 -11.58 30.32 12.11
CA GLU A 408 -10.69 29.30 12.67
C GLU A 408 -11.17 27.88 12.31
N ASP A 409 -12.47 27.64 12.24
CA ASP A 409 -13.06 26.37 11.82
C ASP A 409 -12.72 26.07 10.36
N ARG A 410 -12.79 27.08 9.48
CA ARG A 410 -12.37 26.95 8.08
C ARG A 410 -10.87 26.70 7.95
N LYS A 411 -10.05 27.40 8.74
CA LYS A 411 -8.60 27.12 8.81
C LYS A 411 -8.33 25.68 9.26
N THR A 412 -9.01 25.23 10.31
CA THR A 412 -8.89 23.86 10.84
C THR A 412 -9.28 22.84 9.77
N ARG A 413 -10.37 23.10 9.04
CA ARG A 413 -10.83 22.25 7.92
C ARG A 413 -9.77 22.14 6.81
N MET A 414 -9.18 23.26 6.37
CA MET A 414 -8.12 23.25 5.36
C MET A 414 -6.84 22.54 5.85
N LEU A 415 -6.46 22.71 7.10
CA LEU A 415 -5.35 21.97 7.71
C LEU A 415 -5.67 20.46 7.80
N GLY A 416 -6.91 20.11 8.13
CA GLY A 416 -7.43 18.75 8.12
C GLY A 416 -7.36 18.10 6.74
N MET A 417 -7.61 18.86 5.66
CA MET A 417 -7.43 18.38 4.28
C MET A 417 -5.98 17.96 4.03
N LEU A 418 -4.98 18.76 4.43
CA LEU A 418 -3.57 18.38 4.29
C LEU A 418 -3.25 17.09 5.05
N LEU A 419 -3.80 16.92 6.27
CA LEU A 419 -3.64 15.70 7.05
C LEU A 419 -4.34 14.50 6.38
N LYS A 420 -5.51 14.67 5.78
CA LYS A 420 -6.20 13.65 4.98
C LYS A 420 -5.38 13.26 3.75
N GLY A 421 -4.76 14.23 3.07
CA GLY A 421 -3.79 13.98 1.99
C GLY A 421 -2.60 13.15 2.47
N LEU A 422 -2.05 13.47 3.64
CA LEU A 422 -0.93 12.73 4.24
C LEU A 422 -1.28 11.26 4.53
N ALA A 423 -2.51 11.01 4.99
CA ALA A 423 -2.99 9.66 5.29
C ALA A 423 -3.43 8.86 4.05
N ASN A 424 -3.42 9.45 2.85
CA ASN A 424 -3.88 8.81 1.62
C ASN A 424 -3.02 7.58 1.29
N TYR A 425 -3.65 6.52 0.77
CA TYR A 425 -2.95 5.29 0.36
C TYR A 425 -2.16 5.44 -0.94
N HIS A 426 -2.44 6.47 -1.74
CA HIS A 426 -1.62 6.84 -2.89
C HIS A 426 -0.39 7.62 -2.44
N GLU A 427 0.79 7.03 -2.66
CA GLU A 427 2.08 7.58 -2.25
C GLU A 427 2.31 9.00 -2.78
N VAL A 428 1.99 9.26 -4.05
CA VAL A 428 2.16 10.59 -4.68
C VAL A 428 1.35 11.67 -3.97
N VAL A 429 0.13 11.36 -3.54
CA VAL A 429 -0.75 12.30 -2.84
C VAL A 429 -0.23 12.54 -1.41
N SER A 430 0.22 11.49 -0.73
CA SER A 430 0.82 11.59 0.61
C SER A 430 2.11 12.41 0.60
N GLN A 431 2.99 12.17 -0.37
CA GLN A 431 4.22 12.93 -0.61
C GLN A 431 3.94 14.42 -0.85
N GLU A 432 2.95 14.74 -1.69
CA GLU A 432 2.58 16.13 -1.93
C GLU A 432 2.04 16.79 -0.66
N ALA A 433 1.18 16.10 0.09
CA ALA A 433 0.59 16.65 1.31
C ALA A 433 1.64 16.99 2.39
N ILE A 434 2.64 16.12 2.61
CA ILE A 434 3.72 16.41 3.56
C ILE A 434 4.60 17.55 3.07
N MET A 435 4.87 17.62 1.76
CA MET A 435 5.66 18.70 1.16
C MET A 435 4.95 20.04 1.25
N VAL A 436 3.67 20.12 0.90
CA VAL A 436 2.85 21.33 1.06
C VAL A 436 2.83 21.76 2.53
N THR A 437 2.60 20.84 3.46
CA THR A 437 2.62 21.13 4.90
C THR A 437 3.97 21.69 5.35
N GLY A 438 5.07 21.02 4.98
CA GLY A 438 6.42 21.43 5.35
C GLY A 438 6.82 22.76 4.72
N GLN A 439 6.70 22.88 3.40
CA GLN A 439 7.22 24.01 2.62
C GLN A 439 6.28 25.23 2.62
N TYR A 440 4.97 25.04 2.42
CA TYR A 440 4.04 26.16 2.19
C TYR A 440 3.51 26.75 3.51
N ILE A 441 3.57 25.98 4.60
CA ILE A 441 3.18 26.46 5.94
C ILE A 441 4.44 26.78 6.75
N PHE A 442 5.21 25.76 7.13
CA PHE A 442 6.32 25.96 8.08
C PHE A 442 7.57 26.57 7.46
N GLY A 443 7.82 26.27 6.18
CA GLY A 443 8.89 26.84 5.36
C GLY A 443 8.58 28.20 4.75
N SER A 444 7.34 28.69 4.86
CA SER A 444 6.90 29.93 4.22
C SER A 444 7.57 31.18 4.81
N GLU A 445 7.93 32.13 3.95
CA GLU A 445 8.38 33.46 4.37
C GLU A 445 7.22 34.47 4.48
N GLU A 446 6.04 34.11 3.95
CA GLU A 446 4.83 34.96 3.98
C GLU A 446 4.08 34.85 5.31
N LEU A 447 4.08 33.66 5.93
CA LEU A 447 3.46 33.44 7.23
C LEU A 447 4.37 33.92 8.36
N SER A 448 3.81 34.72 9.25
CA SER A 448 4.45 35.12 10.49
C SER A 448 4.66 33.93 11.41
N MET A 449 5.58 34.09 12.37
CA MET A 449 5.92 33.03 13.31
C MET A 449 4.74 32.65 14.24
N GLU A 450 3.85 33.60 14.52
CA GLU A 450 2.61 33.38 15.27
C GLU A 450 1.58 32.56 14.46
N GLU A 451 1.41 32.87 13.17
CA GLU A 451 0.50 32.12 12.29
C GLU A 451 0.95 30.68 12.07
N LYS A 452 2.27 30.47 11.94
CA LYS A 452 2.87 29.13 11.87
C LYS A 452 2.64 28.36 13.17
N TYR A 453 2.83 29.00 14.31
CA TYR A 453 2.56 28.37 15.60
C TYR A 453 1.08 28.05 15.81
N ASP A 454 0.17 28.93 15.36
CA ASP A 454 -1.25 28.68 15.38
C ASP A 454 -1.66 27.49 14.49
N ALA A 455 -1.07 27.35 13.30
CA ALA A 455 -1.25 26.13 12.49
C ALA A 455 -0.67 24.90 13.20
N PHE A 456 0.55 25.00 13.74
CA PHE A 456 1.23 23.91 14.44
C PHE A 456 0.41 23.39 15.61
N ARG A 457 -0.10 24.26 16.49
CA ARG A 457 -0.85 23.85 17.69
C ARG A 457 -2.14 23.09 17.35
N GLN A 458 -2.72 23.30 16.16
CA GLN A 458 -3.93 22.60 15.71
C GLN A 458 -3.60 21.19 15.19
N ILE A 459 -2.45 20.99 14.55
CA ILE A 459 -2.14 19.72 13.85
C ILE A 459 -1.01 18.89 14.48
N TYR A 460 -0.20 19.42 15.40
CA TYR A 460 1.07 18.80 15.82
C TYR A 460 0.93 17.34 16.23
N LYS A 461 -0.11 17.01 17.00
CA LYS A 461 -0.33 15.67 17.54
C LYS A 461 -0.76 14.72 16.44
N LYS A 462 -1.68 15.15 15.57
CA LYS A 462 -2.14 14.36 14.44
C LYS A 462 -1.01 14.13 13.43
N LEU A 463 -0.29 15.18 13.09
CA LEU A 463 0.87 15.13 12.21
C LEU A 463 1.91 14.13 12.72
N LEU A 464 2.23 14.16 14.02
CA LEU A 464 3.13 13.19 14.63
C LEU A 464 2.62 11.75 14.51
N THR A 465 1.32 11.52 14.79
CA THR A 465 0.75 10.17 14.70
C THR A 465 0.69 9.63 13.28
N LEU A 466 0.47 10.49 12.28
CA LEU A 466 0.43 10.07 10.88
C LEU A 466 1.83 9.77 10.35
N ILE A 467 2.83 10.60 10.67
CA ILE A 467 4.21 10.42 10.20
C ILE A 467 4.89 9.20 10.83
N ALA A 468 4.61 8.92 12.11
CA ALA A 468 5.22 7.79 12.81
C ALA A 468 4.86 6.41 12.20
N ASP A 469 3.73 6.33 11.49
CA ASP A 469 3.22 5.10 10.87
C ASP A 469 3.58 5.00 9.37
N ILE A 470 4.41 5.91 8.81
CA ILE A 470 4.84 5.86 7.39
C ILE A 470 6.09 4.99 7.26
N ASP A 471 5.98 3.86 6.54
CA ASP A 471 7.15 3.06 6.14
C ASP A 471 7.94 3.80 5.04
N GLU A 472 9.20 4.14 5.31
CA GLU A 472 10.04 4.91 4.39
C GLU A 472 10.83 4.00 3.44
N TYR A 473 10.39 3.91 2.18
CA TYR A 473 11.15 3.30 1.07
C TYR A 473 11.62 4.37 0.06
N ASP A 474 12.81 4.19 -0.50
CA ASP A 474 13.35 4.97 -1.64
C ASP A 474 13.17 6.51 -1.54
N MET A 475 12.34 7.10 -2.41
CA MET A 475 12.17 8.55 -2.58
C MET A 475 11.31 9.17 -1.48
N ASN A 476 10.42 8.42 -0.83
CA ASN A 476 9.61 8.90 0.31
C ASN A 476 10.49 9.46 1.41
N PHE A 477 11.58 8.75 1.72
CA PHE A 477 12.55 9.16 2.73
C PHE A 477 13.05 10.59 2.48
N PHE A 478 13.45 10.90 1.24
CA PHE A 478 14.00 12.21 0.90
C PHE A 478 12.94 13.31 0.94
N THR A 479 11.73 13.02 0.47
CA THR A 479 10.59 13.94 0.49
C THR A 479 10.18 14.27 1.93
N ASN A 480 9.98 13.23 2.76
CA ASN A 480 9.65 13.37 4.18
C ASN A 480 10.74 14.14 4.92
N ALA A 481 12.02 13.78 4.71
CA ALA A 481 13.14 14.46 5.34
C ALA A 481 13.21 15.95 4.99
N ALA A 482 12.94 16.31 3.73
CA ALA A 482 12.90 17.70 3.29
C ALA A 482 11.79 18.50 3.99
N ALA A 483 10.57 17.96 4.01
CA ALA A 483 9.42 18.57 4.68
C ALA A 483 9.61 18.68 6.20
N LEU A 484 10.07 17.60 6.84
CA LEU A 484 10.38 17.56 8.28
C LEU A 484 11.48 18.56 8.66
N ASN A 485 12.46 18.79 7.80
CA ASN A 485 13.49 19.80 8.04
C ASN A 485 12.91 21.22 8.06
N HIS A 486 11.87 21.54 7.28
CA HIS A 486 11.17 22.83 7.40
C HIS A 486 10.44 22.95 8.74
N ILE A 487 9.74 21.91 9.17
CA ILE A 487 9.04 21.86 10.47
C ILE A 487 10.05 21.99 11.62
N TYR A 488 11.16 21.26 11.56
CA TYR A 488 12.23 21.29 12.55
C TYR A 488 12.85 22.69 12.68
N ARG A 489 13.12 23.37 11.56
CA ARG A 489 13.63 24.75 11.55
C ARG A 489 12.64 25.70 12.19
N PHE A 490 11.36 25.63 11.80
CA PHE A 490 10.29 26.40 12.44
C PHE A 490 10.27 26.19 13.96
N ILE A 491 10.25 24.92 14.43
CA ILE A 491 10.22 24.61 15.87
C ILE A 491 11.45 25.20 16.58
N SER A 492 12.62 25.05 15.96
CA SER A 492 13.89 25.54 16.53
C SER A 492 13.93 27.07 16.61
N GLU A 493 13.55 27.75 15.54
CA GLU A 493 13.49 29.21 15.47
C GLU A 493 12.42 29.79 16.41
N TYR A 494 11.24 29.17 16.48
CA TYR A 494 10.20 29.57 17.43
C TYR A 494 10.71 29.43 18.87
N LYS A 495 11.29 28.27 19.22
CA LYS A 495 11.81 28.05 20.57
C LYS A 495 12.93 29.01 20.96
N PHE A 496 13.79 29.35 20.00
CA PHE A 496 14.87 30.31 20.21
C PHE A 496 14.34 31.73 20.46
N ASN A 497 13.36 32.18 19.67
CA ASN A 497 12.85 33.55 19.73
C ASN A 497 11.76 33.77 20.80
N PHE A 498 10.92 32.76 21.06
CA PHE A 498 9.71 32.88 21.89
C PHE A 498 9.66 31.92 23.09
N GLY A 499 10.59 30.96 23.19
CA GLY A 499 10.67 30.04 24.33
C GLY A 499 9.80 28.77 24.17
N LYS A 500 9.19 28.31 25.27
CA LYS A 500 8.42 27.06 25.26
C LYS A 500 7.09 27.24 24.52
N MET A 501 6.75 26.30 23.63
CA MET A 501 5.43 26.24 22.99
C MET A 501 4.38 25.77 23.99
N GLU A 502 3.28 26.50 24.12
CA GLU A 502 2.12 26.09 24.91
C GLU A 502 1.17 25.27 24.03
N LEU A 503 1.11 23.95 24.24
CA LEU A 503 0.25 23.07 23.45
C LEU A 503 -0.96 22.68 24.30
N PRO A 504 -2.19 22.68 23.73
CA PRO A 504 -3.39 22.35 24.48
C PRO A 504 -3.36 20.88 24.95
N GLU A 505 -3.76 20.65 26.20
CA GLU A 505 -3.96 19.32 26.77
C GLU A 505 -5.44 19.13 27.14
N ASN A 506 -6.04 18.04 26.68
CA ASN A 506 -7.41 17.67 27.04
C ASN A 506 -7.43 16.76 28.29
N SER A 507 -8.29 17.08 29.26
CA SER A 507 -8.49 16.31 30.49
C SER A 507 -9.51 15.18 30.34
N HIS A 508 -10.33 15.20 29.29
CA HIS A 508 -11.38 14.22 29.05
C HIS A 508 -11.02 13.34 27.85
N VAL A 509 -10.94 12.04 28.10
CA VAL A 509 -10.53 11.03 27.12
C VAL A 509 -11.70 10.10 26.84
N ALA A 510 -12.04 9.91 25.58
CA ALA A 510 -12.98 8.90 25.13
C ALA A 510 -12.22 7.74 24.48
N PHE A 511 -12.16 6.60 25.15
CA PHE A 511 -11.66 5.37 24.56
C PHE A 511 -12.78 4.72 23.76
N PHE A 512 -12.59 4.45 22.47
CA PHE A 512 -13.62 3.90 21.59
C PHE A 512 -13.15 2.60 20.92
N PRO A 513 -13.44 1.44 21.54
CA PRO A 513 -13.12 0.14 21.00
C PRO A 513 -14.16 -0.29 19.97
N GLY A 514 -13.70 -0.81 18.85
CA GLY A 514 -14.58 -1.33 17.81
C GLY A 514 -13.86 -2.33 16.91
N THR A 515 -14.62 -3.27 16.36
CA THR A 515 -14.07 -4.20 15.34
C THR A 515 -13.66 -3.43 14.07
N PHE A 516 -14.44 -2.39 13.70
CA PHE A 516 -14.23 -1.50 12.56
C PHE A 516 -13.87 -2.24 11.26
N ASP A 517 -14.77 -3.11 10.80
CA ASP A 517 -14.52 -4.07 9.70
C ASP A 517 -15.56 -3.95 8.56
N PRO A 518 -15.61 -2.83 7.82
CA PRO A 518 -14.75 -1.64 7.91
C PRO A 518 -15.27 -0.55 8.87
N PHE A 519 -14.44 0.46 9.15
CA PHE A 519 -14.86 1.75 9.72
C PHE A 519 -15.83 2.45 8.75
N SER A 520 -16.81 3.18 9.26
CA SER A 520 -17.93 3.71 8.46
C SER A 520 -18.28 5.14 8.82
N LEU A 521 -19.11 5.80 8.00
CA LEU A 521 -19.61 7.14 8.30
C LEU A 521 -20.42 7.19 9.61
N SER A 522 -21.06 6.10 10.01
CA SER A 522 -21.69 5.98 11.35
C SER A 522 -20.65 6.12 12.46
N HIS A 523 -19.54 5.38 12.35
CA HIS A 523 -18.45 5.46 13.32
C HIS A 523 -17.81 6.86 13.30
N LYS A 524 -17.62 7.48 12.13
CA LYS A 524 -17.13 8.86 12.00
C LYS A 524 -18.09 9.84 12.69
N GLY A 525 -19.40 9.69 12.51
CA GLY A 525 -20.41 10.49 13.20
C GLY A 525 -20.38 10.37 14.72
N ILE A 526 -20.16 9.15 15.25
CA ILE A 526 -19.98 8.91 16.70
C ILE A 526 -18.77 9.71 17.21
N VAL A 527 -17.64 9.57 16.51
CA VAL A 527 -16.40 10.26 16.84
C VAL A 527 -16.58 11.77 16.84
N GLN A 528 -17.22 12.32 15.80
CA GLN A 528 -17.51 13.75 15.69
C GLN A 528 -18.41 14.25 16.82
N ALA A 529 -19.46 13.49 17.18
CA ALA A 529 -20.35 13.85 18.28
C ALA A 529 -19.61 13.87 19.63
N ILE A 530 -18.73 12.90 19.89
CA ILE A 530 -17.93 12.88 21.13
C ILE A 530 -16.92 14.02 21.16
N ARG A 531 -16.21 14.25 20.04
CA ARG A 531 -15.24 15.35 19.94
C ARG A 531 -15.90 16.71 20.16
N ASN A 532 -17.10 16.93 19.60
CA ASN A 532 -17.85 18.17 19.78
C ASN A 532 -18.24 18.45 21.24
N GLU A 533 -18.30 17.41 22.09
CA GLU A 533 -18.46 17.52 23.55
C GLU A 533 -17.15 17.86 24.29
N GLY A 534 -16.06 18.11 23.56
CA GLY A 534 -14.76 18.52 24.10
C GLY A 534 -13.89 17.35 24.55
N PHE A 535 -14.09 16.14 24.03
CA PHE A 535 -13.28 14.96 24.33
C PHE A 535 -12.16 14.75 23.32
N GLU A 536 -11.06 14.19 23.80
CA GLU A 536 -10.06 13.56 22.96
C GLU A 536 -10.43 12.09 22.72
N VAL A 537 -10.59 11.68 21.45
CA VAL A 537 -11.10 10.36 21.09
C VAL A 537 -9.96 9.43 20.67
N TYR A 538 -9.84 8.28 21.32
CA TYR A 538 -8.88 7.22 20.97
C TYR A 538 -9.61 6.00 20.41
N LEU A 539 -9.48 5.79 19.11
CA LEU A 539 -10.04 4.65 18.38
C LEU A 539 -9.17 3.41 18.58
N ALA A 540 -9.70 2.41 19.27
CA ALA A 540 -9.01 1.16 19.53
C ALA A 540 -9.61 0.03 18.69
N ILE A 541 -8.77 -0.63 17.91
CA ILE A 541 -9.20 -1.80 17.13
C ILE A 541 -9.34 -3.00 18.06
N ASP A 542 -10.55 -3.56 18.13
CA ASP A 542 -10.88 -4.74 18.92
C ASP A 542 -10.50 -6.04 18.19
N GLU A 543 -9.61 -6.82 18.80
CA GLU A 543 -9.15 -8.15 18.35
C GLU A 543 -9.73 -9.30 19.18
N PHE A 544 -10.55 -9.02 20.19
CA PHE A 544 -11.04 -10.00 21.14
C PHE A 544 -12.29 -10.74 20.66
N SER A 545 -12.88 -10.30 19.53
CA SER A 545 -13.91 -11.05 18.82
C SER A 545 -13.31 -12.23 18.05
N TRP A 546 -13.24 -13.38 18.71
CA TRP A 546 -12.64 -14.59 18.16
C TRP A 546 -13.54 -15.36 17.17
N SER A 547 -14.85 -15.06 17.14
CA SER A 547 -15.83 -15.67 16.22
C SER A 547 -15.97 -14.93 14.88
N LYS A 548 -15.66 -13.63 14.82
CA LYS A 548 -15.71 -12.85 13.59
C LYS A 548 -14.52 -13.18 12.70
N LYS A 549 -14.74 -13.12 11.38
CA LYS A 549 -13.67 -13.14 10.38
C LYS A 549 -13.50 -11.71 9.85
N THR A 550 -12.53 -11.04 10.43
CA THR A 550 -12.18 -9.65 10.12
C THR A 550 -11.03 -9.59 9.13
N GLN A 551 -10.93 -8.46 8.42
CA GLN A 551 -9.72 -8.11 7.69
C GLN A 551 -8.51 -7.98 8.62
N ALA A 552 -7.33 -8.08 8.02
CA ALA A 552 -6.07 -7.95 8.74
C ALA A 552 -6.01 -6.60 9.49
N ARG A 553 -5.33 -6.59 10.63
CA ARG A 553 -5.40 -5.44 11.55
C ARG A 553 -4.83 -4.16 10.96
N MET A 554 -3.73 -4.24 10.21
CA MET A 554 -3.10 -3.07 9.59
C MET A 554 -3.97 -2.47 8.49
N ILE A 555 -4.71 -3.31 7.74
CA ILE A 555 -5.72 -2.85 6.76
C ILE A 555 -6.79 -2.00 7.47
N ARG A 556 -7.33 -2.49 8.60
CA ARG A 556 -8.33 -1.74 9.36
C ARG A 556 -7.75 -0.47 9.99
N ARG A 557 -6.50 -0.48 10.45
CA ARG A 557 -5.80 0.74 10.91
C ARG A 557 -5.70 1.76 9.79
N GLN A 558 -5.30 1.35 8.59
CA GLN A 558 -5.19 2.24 7.43
C GLN A 558 -6.54 2.83 7.05
N ILE A 559 -7.60 2.01 7.00
CA ILE A 559 -8.98 2.47 6.74
C ILE A 559 -9.42 3.53 7.75
N ILE A 560 -9.16 3.32 9.05
CA ILE A 560 -9.51 4.30 10.08
C ILE A 560 -8.67 5.56 9.92
N SER A 561 -7.34 5.42 9.71
CA SER A 561 -6.41 6.53 9.54
C SER A 561 -6.87 7.46 8.42
N MET A 562 -7.15 6.91 7.23
CA MET A 562 -7.72 7.66 6.10
C MET A 562 -9.04 8.35 6.43
N SER A 563 -9.91 7.68 7.19
CA SER A 563 -11.25 8.20 7.52
C SER A 563 -11.24 9.37 8.50
N VAL A 564 -10.26 9.44 9.41
CA VAL A 564 -10.27 10.39 10.53
C VAL A 564 -9.04 11.31 10.57
N ALA A 565 -8.20 11.29 9.53
CA ALA A 565 -7.01 12.12 9.47
C ALA A 565 -7.33 13.63 9.53
N ASP A 566 -8.47 14.03 8.97
CA ASP A 566 -9.04 15.38 8.99
C ASP A 566 -9.71 15.77 10.32
N GLU A 567 -9.99 14.80 11.20
CA GLU A 567 -10.74 15.04 12.43
C GLU A 567 -9.79 15.47 13.58
N PRO A 568 -9.89 16.72 14.11
CA PRO A 568 -9.05 17.15 15.22
C PRO A 568 -9.37 16.36 16.51
N ASP A 569 -8.37 16.18 17.36
CA ASP A 569 -8.46 15.45 18.65
C ASP A 569 -8.95 13.99 18.58
N VAL A 570 -8.88 13.38 17.40
CA VAL A 570 -9.16 11.94 17.19
C VAL A 570 -7.87 11.20 16.87
N PHE A 571 -7.57 10.09 17.53
CA PHE A 571 -6.33 9.36 17.33
C PHE A 571 -6.58 7.86 17.25
N LEU A 572 -5.78 7.16 16.45
CA LEU A 572 -5.66 5.71 16.56
C LEU A 572 -4.93 5.37 17.86
N PHE A 573 -5.50 4.45 18.63
CA PHE A 573 -4.84 3.95 19.83
C PHE A 573 -3.64 3.07 19.48
N ALA A 574 -2.67 3.01 20.40
CA ALA A 574 -1.40 2.32 20.19
C ALA A 574 -1.59 0.82 19.90
N ASP A 575 -0.80 0.29 18.98
CA ASP A 575 -0.92 -1.11 18.55
C ASP A 575 -0.36 -2.11 19.56
N ASP A 576 0.67 -1.69 20.31
CA ASP A 576 1.39 -2.49 21.28
C ASP A 576 0.69 -2.62 22.64
N PHE A 577 -0.43 -1.92 22.82
CA PHE A 577 -1.23 -1.88 24.05
C PHE A 577 -2.64 -2.49 23.83
N PRO A 578 -2.78 -3.82 23.82
CA PRO A 578 -4.09 -4.44 23.68
C PRO A 578 -4.93 -4.23 24.95
N VAL A 579 -6.19 -3.84 24.78
CA VAL A 579 -7.13 -3.62 25.89
C VAL A 579 -8.33 -4.54 25.73
N ASN A 580 -8.36 -5.63 26.49
CA ASN A 580 -9.56 -6.46 26.58
C ASN A 580 -10.53 -5.89 27.62
N ILE A 581 -11.69 -5.40 27.18
CA ILE A 581 -12.71 -4.85 28.08
C ILE A 581 -13.29 -5.88 29.07
N ALA A 582 -13.07 -7.18 28.84
CA ALA A 582 -13.45 -8.24 29.76
C ALA A 582 -12.34 -8.60 30.77
N ASN A 583 -11.16 -7.96 30.70
CA ASN A 583 -10.03 -8.21 31.59
C ASN A 583 -9.77 -6.99 32.48
N PRO A 584 -10.04 -7.07 33.80
CA PRO A 584 -9.84 -5.95 34.71
C PRO A 584 -8.39 -5.44 34.75
N LYS A 585 -7.40 -6.32 34.57
CA LYS A 585 -5.98 -5.90 34.56
C LYS A 585 -5.66 -4.99 33.39
N ASP A 586 -6.31 -5.20 32.24
CA ASP A 586 -6.10 -4.36 31.06
C ASP A 586 -6.78 -3.00 31.23
N LEU A 587 -7.98 -2.97 31.83
CA LEU A 587 -8.69 -1.73 32.15
C LEU A 587 -7.96 -0.89 33.22
N LYS A 588 -7.36 -1.55 34.22
CA LYS A 588 -6.49 -0.88 35.19
C LYS A 588 -5.28 -0.24 34.49
N ARG A 589 -4.57 -1.00 33.66
CA ARG A 589 -3.43 -0.49 32.88
C ARG A 589 -3.86 0.67 31.97
N LEU A 590 -5.05 0.62 31.37
CA LEU A 590 -5.59 1.72 30.58
C LEU A 590 -5.80 2.99 31.44
N LYS A 591 -6.31 2.87 32.67
CA LYS A 591 -6.42 4.01 33.61
C LYS A 591 -5.05 4.60 33.94
N GLU A 592 -4.06 3.74 34.20
CA GLU A 592 -2.69 4.16 34.52
C GLU A 592 -1.98 4.87 33.36
N LEU A 593 -2.37 4.58 32.11
CA LEU A 593 -1.81 5.22 30.91
C LEU A 593 -2.19 6.71 30.79
N PHE A 594 -3.30 7.14 31.40
CA PHE A 594 -3.78 8.52 31.34
C PHE A 594 -3.84 9.15 32.74
N PRO A 595 -2.68 9.41 33.38
CA PRO A 595 -2.65 9.94 34.73
C PRO A 595 -3.31 11.33 34.79
N GLY A 596 -4.23 11.50 35.75
CA GLY A 596 -4.93 12.77 35.97
C GLY A 596 -6.02 13.12 34.95
N LYS A 597 -6.37 12.20 34.04
CA LYS A 597 -7.46 12.40 33.06
C LYS A 597 -8.67 11.52 33.38
N GLU A 598 -9.86 11.98 33.01
CA GLU A 598 -11.08 11.16 33.07
C GLU A 598 -11.24 10.36 31.79
N ILE A 599 -11.27 9.03 31.91
CA ILE A 599 -11.44 8.12 30.78
C ILE A 599 -12.89 7.65 30.71
N TYR A 600 -13.50 7.81 29.54
CA TYR A 600 -14.86 7.38 29.24
C TYR A 600 -14.83 6.29 28.17
N MET A 601 -15.65 5.27 28.41
CA MET A 601 -15.78 4.10 27.59
C MET A 601 -16.93 4.30 26.60
N VAL A 602 -16.61 4.41 25.31
CA VAL A 602 -17.63 4.58 24.26
C VAL A 602 -18.24 3.22 23.89
N ALA A 603 -19.56 3.09 24.04
CA ALA A 603 -20.28 1.89 23.66
C ALA A 603 -21.68 2.21 23.11
N GLY A 604 -22.15 1.40 22.17
CA GLY A 604 -23.56 1.39 21.78
C GLY A 604 -24.43 0.76 22.87
N SER A 605 -25.67 1.22 23.01
CA SER A 605 -26.63 0.63 23.95
C SER A 605 -26.87 -0.87 23.69
N ASP A 606 -26.78 -1.31 22.43
CA ASP A 606 -26.88 -2.72 22.03
C ASP A 606 -25.69 -3.56 22.51
N VAL A 607 -24.47 -2.99 22.49
CA VAL A 607 -23.27 -3.65 23.01
C VAL A 607 -23.37 -3.86 24.52
N ILE A 608 -23.83 -2.83 25.25
CA ILE A 608 -23.99 -2.93 26.72
C ILE A 608 -24.97 -4.06 27.09
N ILE A 609 -26.07 -4.19 26.36
CA ILE A 609 -27.08 -5.23 26.62
C ILE A 609 -26.55 -6.64 26.29
N ASN A 610 -25.78 -6.79 25.21
CA ASN A 610 -25.47 -8.10 24.65
C ASN A 610 -24.10 -8.66 25.01
N ALA A 611 -23.08 -7.81 25.20
CA ALA A 611 -21.72 -8.26 25.39
C ALA A 611 -21.52 -9.01 26.70
N SER A 612 -20.67 -10.04 26.68
CA SER A 612 -20.42 -10.90 27.85
C SER A 612 -19.73 -10.16 29.00
N SER A 613 -18.95 -9.12 28.72
CA SER A 613 -18.26 -8.31 29.73
C SER A 613 -19.23 -7.60 30.67
N TYR A 614 -20.34 -7.05 30.15
CA TYR A 614 -21.39 -6.40 30.95
C TYR A 614 -22.36 -7.40 31.61
N LYS A 615 -22.34 -8.66 31.19
CA LYS A 615 -23.11 -9.75 31.82
C LYS A 615 -22.36 -10.40 32.98
N ALA A 616 -21.04 -10.20 33.07
CA ALA A 616 -20.23 -10.67 34.20
C ALA A 616 -20.58 -9.91 35.49
N GLU A 617 -20.20 -10.47 36.63
CA GLU A 617 -20.40 -9.78 37.91
C GLU A 617 -19.42 -8.59 38.04
N PRO A 618 -19.86 -7.45 38.60
CA PRO A 618 -18.99 -6.31 38.82
C PRO A 618 -17.84 -6.63 39.78
N GLU A 619 -16.62 -6.28 39.39
CA GLU A 619 -15.42 -6.33 40.22
C GLU A 619 -14.57 -5.05 40.06
N GLU A 620 -13.56 -4.87 40.91
CA GLU A 620 -12.64 -3.72 40.83
C GLU A 620 -11.96 -3.68 39.46
N ASP A 621 -11.87 -2.49 38.87
CA ASP A 621 -11.35 -2.27 37.52
C ASP A 621 -12.05 -3.07 36.41
N SER A 622 -13.24 -3.63 36.66
CA SER A 622 -14.09 -4.16 35.60
C SER A 622 -14.73 -3.05 34.78
N ILE A 623 -15.31 -3.41 33.62
CA ILE A 623 -16.00 -2.47 32.74
C ILE A 623 -17.08 -1.65 33.48
N HIS A 624 -17.74 -2.24 34.47
CA HIS A 624 -18.77 -1.58 35.30
C HIS A 624 -18.26 -0.38 36.09
N SER A 625 -16.96 -0.34 36.40
CA SER A 625 -16.31 0.74 37.16
C SER A 625 -15.85 1.90 36.29
N MET A 626 -15.87 1.75 34.95
CA MET A 626 -15.44 2.79 34.01
C MET A 626 -16.53 3.84 33.84
N ASN A 627 -16.16 5.08 33.51
CA ASN A 627 -17.13 6.04 32.97
C ASN A 627 -17.52 5.62 31.56
N HIS A 628 -18.70 5.99 31.08
CA HIS A 628 -19.23 5.59 29.77
C HIS A 628 -19.80 6.76 29.00
N ILE A 629 -19.62 6.74 27.68
CA ILE A 629 -20.43 7.49 26.71
C ILE A 629 -21.26 6.45 25.96
N VAL A 630 -22.58 6.53 26.10
CA VAL A 630 -23.51 5.56 25.55
C VAL A 630 -24.30 6.18 24.41
N PHE A 631 -24.17 5.60 23.22
CA PHE A 631 -24.97 5.98 22.07
C PHE A 631 -26.29 5.20 22.07
N GLN A 632 -27.40 5.92 22.21
CA GLN A 632 -28.74 5.35 22.08
C GLN A 632 -29.13 5.25 20.60
N ARG A 633 -29.75 4.13 20.20
CA ARG A 633 -30.40 4.01 18.88
C ARG A 633 -31.88 4.38 18.99
N GLU A 634 -32.42 5.12 18.03
CA GLU A 634 -33.86 5.45 17.98
C GLU A 634 -34.74 4.19 17.85
N THR A 635 -34.26 3.14 17.19
CA THR A 635 -34.97 1.84 17.09
C THR A 635 -35.27 1.17 18.44
N LEU A 636 -34.64 1.61 19.53
CA LEU A 636 -34.92 1.16 20.91
C LEU A 636 -36.06 1.93 21.59
N GLU A 637 -36.47 3.09 21.06
CA GLU A 637 -37.57 3.87 21.63
C GLU A 637 -38.94 3.15 21.51
N GLY A 638 -39.04 2.14 20.64
CA GLY A 638 -40.24 1.32 20.43
C GLY A 638 -40.31 -0.03 21.18
N LYS A 639 -39.23 -0.49 21.84
CA LYS A 639 -39.20 -1.80 22.55
C LYS A 639 -38.99 -1.63 24.06
N GLY A 640 -40.07 -1.71 24.83
CA GLY A 640 -40.04 -1.51 26.30
C GLY A 640 -39.09 -2.44 27.07
N GLU A 641 -38.80 -3.63 26.55
CA GLU A 641 -37.94 -4.64 27.21
C GLU A 641 -36.45 -4.26 27.20
N ASP A 642 -35.92 -3.80 26.05
CA ASP A 642 -34.50 -3.45 25.92
C ASP A 642 -34.14 -2.24 26.79
N ARG A 643 -35.06 -1.28 26.93
CA ARG A 643 -34.89 -0.12 27.81
C ARG A 643 -34.86 -0.51 29.30
N ILE A 644 -35.62 -1.54 29.68
CA ILE A 644 -35.58 -2.12 31.04
C ILE A 644 -34.26 -2.85 31.25
N ALA A 645 -33.81 -3.64 30.26
CA ALA A 645 -32.53 -4.35 30.32
C ALA A 645 -31.34 -3.39 30.49
N LEU A 646 -31.29 -2.32 29.70
CA LEU A 646 -30.24 -1.29 29.80
C LEU A 646 -30.26 -0.60 31.17
N LYS A 647 -31.45 -0.21 31.68
CA LYS A 647 -31.59 0.37 33.03
C LYS A 647 -31.13 -0.58 34.14
N ASN A 648 -31.35 -1.88 33.98
CA ASN A 648 -30.88 -2.88 34.95
C ASN A 648 -29.35 -2.98 34.96
N ILE A 649 -28.70 -2.86 33.80
CA ILE A 649 -27.22 -2.86 33.71
C ILE A 649 -26.66 -1.56 34.28
N TYR A 650 -27.28 -0.40 34.02
CA TYR A 650 -26.85 0.88 34.59
C TYR A 650 -26.84 0.87 36.11
N ARG A 651 -27.77 0.15 36.76
CA ARG A 651 -27.75 -0.01 38.23
C ARG A 651 -26.54 -0.77 38.76
N LYS A 652 -25.89 -1.59 37.92
CA LYS A 652 -24.66 -2.32 38.25
C LYS A 652 -23.39 -1.52 37.93
N MET A 653 -23.51 -0.41 37.19
CA MET A 653 -22.39 0.45 36.83
C MET A 653 -22.16 1.50 37.91
N SER A 654 -20.90 1.71 38.30
CA SER A 654 -20.52 2.70 39.30
C SER A 654 -19.87 3.95 38.71
N GLY A 655 -19.43 3.91 37.44
CA GLY A 655 -18.87 5.07 36.76
C GLY A 655 -19.93 6.03 36.19
N ASN A 656 -19.50 7.23 35.80
CA ASN A 656 -20.38 8.25 35.23
C ASN A 656 -20.87 7.83 33.84
N ILE A 657 -22.17 8.01 33.55
CA ILE A 657 -22.77 7.66 32.26
C ILE A 657 -23.23 8.95 31.56
N ARG A 658 -22.75 9.19 30.34
CA ARG A 658 -23.24 10.24 29.44
C ARG A 658 -23.95 9.60 28.25
N GLU A 659 -25.15 10.06 27.92
CA GLU A 659 -25.93 9.54 26.79
C GLU A 659 -25.87 10.51 25.61
N LEU A 660 -25.55 10.00 24.42
CA LEU A 660 -25.55 10.75 23.16
C LEU A 660 -26.45 10.04 22.13
N LYS A 661 -26.85 10.77 21.09
CA LYS A 661 -27.64 10.26 19.96
C LYS A 661 -26.97 10.60 18.64
N LEU A 662 -27.18 9.76 17.64
CA LEU A 662 -26.78 10.02 16.27
C LEU A 662 -27.98 10.45 15.43
N PRO A 663 -27.74 11.17 14.33
CA PRO A 663 -28.75 11.33 13.28
C PRO A 663 -29.18 9.97 12.70
N VAL A 664 -30.48 9.81 12.42
CA VAL A 664 -31.10 8.54 11.96
C VAL A 664 -30.39 7.95 10.73
N TYR A 665 -30.02 8.78 9.76
CA TYR A 665 -29.37 8.31 8.53
C TYR A 665 -27.98 7.68 8.77
N LEU A 666 -27.31 8.02 9.87
CA LEU A 666 -26.05 7.39 10.28
C LEU A 666 -26.28 6.15 11.14
N GLU A 667 -27.41 6.02 11.82
CA GLU A 667 -27.74 4.82 12.62
C GLU A 667 -27.93 3.57 11.75
N ASP A 668 -28.45 3.73 10.53
CA ASP A 668 -28.74 2.63 9.59
C ASP A 668 -27.51 2.10 8.83
N ILE A 669 -26.33 2.70 9.04
CA ILE A 669 -25.08 2.28 8.41
C ILE A 669 -24.39 1.27 9.33
N SER A 670 -24.20 0.05 8.84
CA SER A 670 -23.48 -1.01 9.56
C SER A 670 -22.38 -1.63 8.69
N SER A 671 -21.32 -2.13 9.33
CA SER A 671 -20.25 -2.86 8.61
C SER A 671 -20.79 -4.10 7.88
N THR A 672 -21.83 -4.75 8.41
CA THR A 672 -22.53 -5.86 7.72
C THR A 672 -23.10 -5.39 6.38
N ARG A 673 -23.86 -4.28 6.38
CA ARG A 673 -24.46 -3.72 5.17
C ARG A 673 -23.40 -3.28 4.14
N ILE A 674 -22.27 -2.76 4.60
CA ILE A 674 -21.15 -2.39 3.71
C ILE A 674 -20.58 -3.64 3.04
N ARG A 675 -20.29 -4.69 3.79
CA ARG A 675 -19.76 -5.96 3.25
C ARG A 675 -20.75 -6.61 2.28
N GLU A 676 -22.04 -6.62 2.60
CA GLU A 676 -23.09 -7.09 1.69
C GLU A 676 -23.12 -6.28 0.39
N ASN A 677 -23.05 -4.94 0.46
CA ASN A 677 -23.02 -4.11 -0.72
C ASN A 677 -21.80 -4.38 -1.60
N ILE A 678 -20.61 -4.59 -1.01
CA ILE A 678 -19.40 -4.98 -1.74
C ILE A 678 -19.62 -6.31 -2.47
N ASP A 679 -20.19 -7.32 -1.79
CA ASP A 679 -20.47 -8.63 -2.39
C ASP A 679 -21.47 -8.56 -3.54
N TYR A 680 -22.47 -7.68 -3.45
CA TYR A 680 -23.45 -7.44 -4.50
C TYR A 680 -22.98 -6.44 -5.58
N GLY A 681 -21.75 -5.91 -5.49
CA GLY A 681 -21.23 -4.91 -6.42
C GLY A 681 -22.04 -3.59 -6.41
N ARG A 682 -22.62 -3.23 -5.27
CA ARG A 682 -23.36 -1.99 -5.05
C ARG A 682 -22.43 -0.90 -4.56
N ASP A 683 -22.75 0.34 -4.89
CA ASP A 683 -22.02 1.52 -4.42
C ASP A 683 -22.06 1.65 -2.88
N ILE A 684 -20.93 2.04 -2.28
CA ILE A 684 -20.76 2.22 -0.84
C ILE A 684 -20.31 3.63 -0.47
N SER A 685 -20.32 4.57 -1.42
CA SER A 685 -19.80 5.94 -1.26
C SER A 685 -20.54 6.72 -0.17
N ASN A 686 -21.83 6.42 0.01
CA ASN A 686 -22.67 7.00 1.05
C ASN A 686 -22.58 6.28 2.41
N LEU A 687 -21.71 5.26 2.54
CA LEU A 687 -21.58 4.44 3.75
C LEU A 687 -20.22 4.57 4.43
N ILE A 688 -19.18 4.91 3.66
CA ILE A 688 -17.78 5.06 4.10
C ILE A 688 -17.16 6.29 3.44
N ASP A 689 -15.97 6.70 3.88
CA ASP A 689 -15.22 7.79 3.23
C ASP A 689 -14.84 7.41 1.78
N PRO A 690 -14.96 8.32 0.79
CA PRO A 690 -14.69 7.99 -0.62
C PRO A 690 -13.26 7.49 -0.90
N VAL A 691 -12.25 8.01 -0.22
CA VAL A 691 -10.87 7.50 -0.36
C VAL A 691 -10.77 6.05 0.11
N VAL A 692 -11.47 5.73 1.21
CA VAL A 692 -11.54 4.36 1.75
C VAL A 692 -12.29 3.44 0.80
N GLN A 693 -13.33 3.92 0.12
CA GLN A 693 -13.99 3.15 -0.93
C GLN A 693 -13.01 2.76 -2.04
N ASN A 694 -12.27 3.73 -2.56
CA ASN A 694 -11.30 3.49 -3.63
C ASN A 694 -10.23 2.48 -3.14
N PHE A 695 -9.71 2.66 -1.92
CA PHE A 695 -8.78 1.72 -1.30
C PHE A 695 -9.33 0.28 -1.22
N ILE A 696 -10.58 0.11 -0.79
CA ILE A 696 -11.25 -1.19 -0.71
C ILE A 696 -11.37 -1.85 -2.08
N TYR A 697 -11.76 -1.09 -3.10
CA TYR A 697 -11.95 -1.62 -4.46
C TYR A 697 -10.64 -1.89 -5.20
N ASP A 698 -9.64 -1.03 -5.05
CA ASP A 698 -8.32 -1.22 -5.67
C ASP A 698 -7.59 -2.44 -5.10
N ASN A 699 -7.81 -2.73 -3.80
CA ASN A 699 -7.22 -3.88 -3.10
C ASN A 699 -8.16 -5.09 -3.01
N SER A 700 -9.33 -5.07 -3.65
CA SER A 700 -10.32 -6.16 -3.66
C SER A 700 -10.67 -6.70 -2.25
N LEU A 701 -10.77 -5.79 -1.27
CA LEU A 701 -11.00 -6.13 0.14
C LEU A 701 -12.46 -6.52 0.41
N TYR A 702 -12.69 -7.32 1.45
CA TYR A 702 -14.00 -7.81 1.92
C TYR A 702 -14.80 -8.69 0.95
N LEU A 703 -14.37 -8.80 -0.31
CA LEU A 703 -15.12 -9.49 -1.35
C LEU A 703 -15.23 -11.00 -1.08
N ARG A 704 -16.48 -11.46 -0.97
CA ARG A 704 -16.93 -12.82 -0.69
C ARG A 704 -16.25 -13.43 0.51
N GLU A 705 -16.06 -12.59 1.51
CA GLU A 705 -15.55 -13.04 2.79
C GLU A 705 -16.70 -13.19 3.77
N PRO A 706 -16.88 -14.36 4.40
CA PRO A 706 -17.91 -14.52 5.40
C PRO A 706 -17.63 -13.61 6.59
N GLN A 707 -18.68 -13.09 7.22
CA GLN A 707 -18.57 -12.22 8.39
C GLN A 707 -18.05 -12.98 9.63
N TYR A 708 -18.37 -14.26 9.71
CA TYR A 708 -18.01 -15.13 10.82
C TYR A 708 -17.08 -16.24 10.35
N LYS A 709 -16.22 -16.69 11.26
CA LYS A 709 -15.44 -17.90 11.04
C LYS A 709 -16.38 -19.10 11.08
N ASN A 710 -16.13 -20.06 10.19
CA ASN A 710 -16.85 -21.32 10.24
C ASN A 710 -16.44 -22.06 11.52
N VAL A 711 -17.44 -22.43 12.33
CA VAL A 711 -17.23 -23.40 13.41
C VAL A 711 -17.03 -24.74 12.74
N PHE A 712 -15.95 -25.43 13.07
CA PHE A 712 -15.73 -26.75 12.49
C PHE A 712 -16.84 -27.69 12.94
N GLU A 713 -17.61 -28.19 11.98
CA GLU A 713 -18.57 -29.26 12.20
C GLU A 713 -17.82 -30.58 11.98
N ALA A 714 -17.56 -31.30 13.07
CA ALA A 714 -17.05 -32.64 12.96
C ALA A 714 -18.10 -33.49 12.23
N LYS A 715 -17.80 -33.91 11.01
CA LYS A 715 -18.58 -34.97 10.36
C LYS A 715 -18.49 -36.17 11.30
N ASN A 716 -19.56 -36.87 11.63
CA ASN A 716 -19.51 -38.00 12.59
C ASN A 716 -18.78 -39.25 12.03
N ILE A 717 -17.72 -39.04 11.25
CA ILE A 717 -16.81 -40.05 10.74
C ILE A 717 -15.93 -40.52 11.90
N SER A 718 -15.87 -41.84 12.09
CA SER A 718 -14.99 -42.43 13.09
C SER A 718 -13.96 -43.33 12.42
N PHE A 719 -12.71 -43.16 12.86
CA PHE A 719 -11.57 -43.95 12.46
C PHE A 719 -11.28 -44.95 13.56
N ASP A 720 -11.49 -46.20 13.23
CA ASP A 720 -11.43 -47.34 14.14
C ASP A 720 -10.05 -48.00 13.91
N PRO A 721 -9.11 -47.95 14.87
CA PRO A 721 -7.70 -48.32 14.65
C PRO A 721 -7.50 -49.80 14.36
N LEU A 722 -6.26 -50.18 13.99
CA LEU A 722 -5.86 -51.56 13.75
C LEU A 722 -6.02 -52.41 15.00
N LYS A 723 -7.04 -53.28 15.00
CA LYS A 723 -7.27 -54.27 16.07
C LYS A 723 -7.86 -55.56 15.53
N ALA A 724 -7.74 -56.64 16.29
CA ALA A 724 -8.42 -57.89 16.00
C ALA A 724 -9.95 -57.69 16.06
N ARG A 725 -10.67 -58.21 15.07
CA ARG A 725 -12.13 -58.09 14.97
C ARG A 725 -12.73 -59.41 14.52
N GLU A 726 -14.02 -59.59 14.82
CA GLU A 726 -14.78 -60.69 14.27
C GLU A 726 -15.11 -60.45 12.79
N GLY A 727 -15.24 -61.53 12.02
CA GLY A 727 -15.58 -61.48 10.59
C GLY A 727 -16.94 -60.85 10.29
N SER A 728 -17.80 -60.60 11.28
CA SER A 728 -19.08 -59.86 11.13
C SER A 728 -18.88 -58.38 10.75
N ILE A 729 -17.66 -57.84 10.87
CA ILE A 729 -17.37 -56.44 10.53
C ILE A 729 -17.64 -56.10 9.05
N ILE A 730 -17.62 -57.10 8.15
CA ILE A 730 -17.86 -56.90 6.72
C ILE A 730 -19.34 -56.87 6.34
N ASP A 731 -20.27 -57.13 7.28
CA ASP A 731 -21.70 -57.27 6.98
C ASP A 731 -22.29 -56.02 6.32
N ASP A 732 -21.86 -54.83 6.75
CA ASP A 732 -22.25 -53.53 6.15
C ASP A 732 -21.71 -53.35 4.71
N MET A 733 -20.69 -54.13 4.32
CA MET A 733 -19.96 -54.01 3.04
C MET A 733 -20.09 -55.23 2.14
N GLU A 734 -20.83 -56.27 2.55
CA GLU A 734 -20.92 -57.55 1.84
C GLU A 734 -21.41 -57.37 0.39
N GLY A 735 -22.42 -56.53 0.18
CA GLY A 735 -22.93 -56.22 -1.16
C GLY A 735 -21.92 -55.47 -2.04
N ALA A 736 -21.08 -54.62 -1.46
CA ALA A 736 -20.04 -53.89 -2.18
C ALA A 736 -18.88 -54.81 -2.59
N ILE A 737 -18.44 -55.67 -1.66
CA ILE A 737 -17.38 -56.66 -1.89
C ILE A 737 -17.82 -57.68 -2.96
N ALA A 738 -19.04 -58.20 -2.85
CA ALA A 738 -19.59 -59.13 -3.83
C ALA A 738 -19.74 -58.47 -5.23
N ALA A 739 -20.14 -57.20 -5.30
CA ALA A 739 -20.25 -56.46 -6.56
C ALA A 739 -18.88 -56.21 -7.22
N ALA A 740 -17.80 -56.09 -6.44
CA ALA A 740 -16.42 -56.01 -6.93
C ALA A 740 -15.84 -57.38 -7.36
N GLY A 741 -16.63 -58.46 -7.26
CA GLY A 741 -16.23 -59.82 -7.63
C GLY A 741 -15.46 -60.56 -6.54
N GLY A 742 -15.50 -60.07 -5.30
CA GLY A 742 -14.76 -60.64 -4.18
C GLY A 742 -15.46 -61.80 -3.46
N ASP A 743 -14.67 -62.70 -2.88
CA ASP A 743 -15.15 -63.87 -2.13
C ASP A 743 -15.40 -63.50 -0.67
N THR A 744 -16.65 -63.13 -0.37
CA THR A 744 -17.06 -62.60 0.95
C THR A 744 -16.80 -63.60 2.08
N GLU A 745 -16.97 -64.91 1.85
CA GLU A 745 -16.72 -65.94 2.87
C GLU A 745 -15.23 -66.11 3.15
N ARG A 746 -14.39 -66.11 2.11
CA ARG A 746 -12.93 -66.17 2.26
C ARG A 746 -12.37 -64.94 2.97
N ILE A 747 -12.91 -63.75 2.66
CA ILE A 747 -12.54 -62.50 3.34
C ILE A 747 -12.97 -62.54 4.81
N ARG A 748 -14.18 -63.03 5.09
CA ARG A 748 -14.73 -63.20 6.44
C ARG A 748 -13.86 -64.12 7.29
N GLU A 749 -13.45 -65.25 6.74
CA GLU A 749 -12.57 -66.22 7.40
C GLU A 749 -11.20 -65.61 7.71
N TYR A 750 -10.59 -64.90 6.74
CA TYR A 750 -9.31 -64.24 6.95
C TYR A 750 -9.38 -63.14 8.01
N ILE A 751 -10.37 -62.24 7.95
CA ILE A 751 -10.55 -61.16 8.93
C ILE A 751 -10.80 -61.70 10.35
N GLY A 752 -11.51 -62.83 10.47
CA GLY A 752 -11.74 -63.50 11.76
C GLY A 752 -10.51 -64.22 12.33
N GLY A 753 -9.40 -64.26 11.60
CA GLY A 753 -8.15 -64.88 12.05
C GLY A 753 -7.52 -64.13 13.23
N PRO A 754 -6.92 -64.84 14.20
CA PRO A 754 -6.38 -64.23 15.43
C PRO A 754 -5.17 -63.30 15.18
N GLU A 755 -4.46 -63.47 14.06
CA GLU A 755 -3.27 -62.70 13.69
C GLU A 755 -3.60 -61.51 12.77
N VAL A 756 -4.86 -61.38 12.35
CA VAL A 756 -5.30 -60.34 11.43
C VAL A 756 -5.85 -59.15 12.21
N ARG A 757 -5.39 -57.96 11.86
CA ARG A 757 -5.89 -56.69 12.38
C ARG A 757 -6.63 -55.96 11.29
N THR A 758 -7.67 -55.23 11.66
CA THR A 758 -8.49 -54.48 10.70
C THR A 758 -8.72 -53.05 11.16
N ALA A 759 -8.43 -52.12 10.25
CA ALA A 759 -8.80 -50.72 10.36
C ALA A 759 -10.13 -50.49 9.65
N VAL A 760 -10.97 -49.62 10.21
CA VAL A 760 -12.32 -49.38 9.71
C VAL A 760 -12.62 -47.88 9.69
N ILE A 761 -13.24 -47.41 8.60
CA ILE A 761 -13.85 -46.07 8.55
C ILE A 761 -15.35 -46.25 8.62
N ARG A 762 -15.99 -45.51 9.53
CA ARG A 762 -17.46 -45.46 9.63
C ARG A 762 -17.99 -44.09 9.28
N ASN A 763 -19.14 -44.06 8.61
CA ASN A 763 -19.86 -42.81 8.35
C ASN A 763 -20.62 -42.32 9.60
N GLU A 764 -21.35 -41.21 9.42
CA GLU A 764 -22.14 -40.55 10.46
C GLU A 764 -23.24 -41.44 11.07
N PHE A 765 -23.71 -42.44 10.32
CA PHE A 765 -24.69 -43.43 10.76
C PHE A 765 -24.04 -44.66 11.42
N ARG A 766 -22.72 -44.61 11.70
CA ARG A 766 -21.89 -45.69 12.24
C ARG A 766 -21.79 -46.95 11.36
N LYS A 767 -22.21 -46.89 10.10
CA LYS A 767 -22.02 -47.98 9.13
C LYS A 767 -20.59 -48.02 8.64
N VAL A 768 -20.07 -49.22 8.42
CA VAL A 768 -18.73 -49.43 7.85
C VAL A 768 -18.72 -49.01 6.37
N CYS A 769 -17.77 -48.15 6.01
CA CYS A 769 -17.62 -47.60 4.65
C CYS A 769 -16.30 -48.00 3.99
N ALA A 770 -15.27 -48.29 4.77
CA ALA A 770 -14.02 -48.84 4.28
C ALA A 770 -13.39 -49.76 5.33
N ILE A 771 -12.72 -50.81 4.87
CA ILE A 771 -12.01 -51.79 5.69
C ILE A 771 -10.65 -52.04 5.04
N ALA A 772 -9.61 -52.08 5.86
CA ALA A 772 -8.32 -52.62 5.47
C ALA A 772 -7.91 -53.73 6.44
N ALA A 773 -7.55 -54.88 5.89
CA ALA A 773 -7.14 -56.06 6.62
C ALA A 773 -5.65 -56.31 6.43
N VAL A 774 -4.94 -56.38 7.56
CA VAL A 774 -3.49 -56.49 7.61
C VAL A 774 -3.03 -57.54 8.61
N ASN A 775 -1.85 -58.09 8.39
CA ASN A 775 -1.11 -58.87 9.37
C ASN A 775 0.32 -58.32 9.48
N GLU A 776 0.89 -58.43 10.67
CA GLU A 776 2.28 -58.06 10.93
C GLU A 776 3.11 -59.33 10.97
N ILE A 777 4.25 -59.33 10.26
CA ILE A 777 5.16 -60.46 10.23
C ILE A 777 6.60 -60.03 10.47
N GLU A 778 7.41 -60.98 10.96
CA GLU A 778 8.85 -60.82 11.09
C GLU A 778 9.61 -61.54 9.95
N THR A 779 10.91 -61.25 9.81
CA THR A 779 11.76 -61.84 8.76
C THR A 779 11.80 -63.39 8.80
N GLY A 780 11.58 -63.98 9.97
CA GLY A 780 11.51 -65.43 10.15
C GLY A 780 10.29 -66.09 9.51
N GLU A 781 9.20 -65.35 9.35
CA GLU A 781 7.87 -65.85 8.98
C GLU A 781 7.56 -65.71 7.48
N LEU A 782 8.48 -65.10 6.71
CA LEU A 782 8.30 -64.82 5.27
C LEU A 782 7.93 -66.06 4.44
N TYR A 783 8.57 -67.22 4.70
CA TYR A 783 8.21 -68.43 3.95
C TYR A 783 6.82 -68.93 4.33
N ASP A 784 6.40 -68.77 5.59
CA ASP A 784 5.09 -69.19 6.02
C ASP A 784 3.97 -68.31 5.47
N GLU A 785 4.25 -67.03 5.27
CA GLU A 785 3.31 -66.08 4.69
C GLU A 785 3.10 -66.28 3.17
N PHE A 786 4.21 -66.37 2.40
CA PHE A 786 4.16 -66.37 0.94
C PHE A 786 4.16 -67.77 0.32
N LYS A 787 4.63 -68.79 1.06
CA LYS A 787 4.86 -70.16 0.56
C LYS A 787 5.70 -70.23 -0.74
N ASP A 788 6.53 -69.22 -0.99
CA ASP A 788 7.42 -69.08 -2.15
C ASP A 788 8.85 -68.74 -1.67
N LEU A 789 9.83 -69.56 -2.06
CA LEU A 789 11.22 -69.40 -1.65
C LEU A 789 11.89 -68.19 -2.30
N ASP A 790 11.60 -67.92 -3.58
CA ASP A 790 12.18 -66.82 -4.34
C ASP A 790 11.71 -65.48 -3.76
N ILE A 791 10.41 -65.33 -3.47
CA ILE A 791 9.83 -64.12 -2.84
C ILE A 791 10.39 -63.93 -1.43
N ALA A 792 10.44 -64.99 -0.61
CA ALA A 792 10.98 -64.91 0.74
C ALA A 792 12.47 -64.53 0.75
N SER A 793 13.29 -65.05 -0.18
CA SER A 793 14.70 -64.68 -0.29
C SER A 793 14.87 -63.21 -0.69
N TYR A 794 14.09 -62.75 -1.67
CA TYR A 794 14.12 -61.37 -2.13
C TYR A 794 13.78 -60.37 -1.02
N LEU A 795 12.72 -60.64 -0.26
CA LEU A 795 12.31 -59.79 0.86
C LEU A 795 13.31 -59.83 2.02
N ARG A 796 13.97 -60.97 2.30
CA ARG A 796 15.03 -61.04 3.33
C ARG A 796 16.23 -60.13 3.04
N GLU A 797 16.53 -59.88 1.76
CA GLU A 797 17.64 -59.01 1.37
C GLU A 797 17.30 -57.52 1.47
N LYS A 798 16.02 -57.16 1.32
CA LYS A 798 15.55 -55.77 1.24
C LYS A 798 14.83 -55.26 2.48
N ALA A 799 13.89 -56.05 2.99
CA ALA A 799 13.10 -55.69 4.15
C ALA A 799 13.97 -55.81 5.41
N THR A 800 13.90 -54.79 6.24
CA THR A 800 14.56 -54.77 7.56
C THR A 800 13.48 -54.52 8.60
N GLY A 801 13.53 -55.20 9.75
CA GLY A 801 12.55 -55.04 10.83
C GLY A 801 11.22 -55.77 10.60
N ARG A 802 10.17 -55.30 11.30
CA ARG A 802 8.79 -55.80 11.17
C ARG A 802 8.17 -55.31 9.85
N MET A 803 7.34 -56.16 9.26
CA MET A 803 6.71 -55.91 7.96
C MET A 803 5.20 -55.91 8.09
N LEU A 804 4.54 -54.94 7.48
CA LEU A 804 3.10 -54.88 7.35
C LEU A 804 2.69 -55.59 6.07
N ILE A 805 1.87 -56.63 6.17
CA ILE A 805 1.25 -57.26 5.01
C ILE A 805 -0.19 -56.78 4.92
N ILE A 806 -0.51 -56.10 3.82
CA ILE A 806 -1.87 -55.69 3.47
C ILE A 806 -2.45 -56.75 2.55
N ARG A 807 -3.50 -57.44 3.00
CA ARG A 807 -4.13 -58.53 2.24
C ARG A 807 -5.46 -58.15 1.60
N GLY A 808 -6.13 -57.12 2.09
CA GLY A 808 -7.36 -56.63 1.48
C GLY A 808 -7.67 -55.20 1.87
N ILE A 809 -8.06 -54.39 0.90
CA ILE A 809 -8.61 -53.05 1.10
C ILE A 809 -9.93 -53.00 0.35
N TYR A 810 -11.00 -52.68 1.07
CA TYR A 810 -12.36 -52.69 0.57
C TYR A 810 -13.02 -51.36 0.88
N CYS A 811 -13.75 -50.79 -0.08
CA CYS A 811 -14.50 -49.54 0.07
C CYS A 811 -15.91 -49.66 -0.50
N ALA A 812 -16.86 -48.92 0.09
CA ALA A 812 -18.22 -48.84 -0.42
C ALA A 812 -18.30 -47.88 -1.63
N PRO A 813 -19.03 -48.22 -2.71
CA PRO A 813 -19.06 -47.44 -3.95
C PRO A 813 -19.89 -46.14 -3.88
N HIS A 814 -20.70 -45.95 -2.83
CA HIS A 814 -21.59 -44.79 -2.68
C HIS A 814 -21.52 -44.22 -1.27
N THR A 815 -20.57 -43.32 -1.04
CA THR A 815 -20.51 -42.55 0.21
C THR A 815 -20.29 -41.07 -0.10
N ASP A 816 -20.67 -40.21 0.84
CA ASP A 816 -20.43 -38.77 0.76
C ASP A 816 -18.93 -38.41 0.94
N MET A 817 -18.07 -39.39 1.19
CA MET A 817 -16.62 -39.23 1.32
C MET A 817 -15.92 -39.55 0.00
N ARG A 818 -15.29 -38.54 -0.59
CA ARG A 818 -14.41 -38.72 -1.74
C ARG A 818 -13.09 -39.37 -1.32
N ASN A 819 -12.45 -40.10 -2.24
CA ASN A 819 -11.14 -40.73 -2.04
C ASN A 819 -11.03 -41.67 -0.83
N LEU A 820 -12.12 -42.36 -0.44
CA LEU A 820 -12.12 -43.33 0.68
C LEU A 820 -10.97 -44.34 0.64
N LEU A 821 -10.64 -44.82 -0.56
CA LEU A 821 -9.58 -45.81 -0.77
C LEU A 821 -8.19 -45.25 -0.42
N GLN A 822 -7.91 -44.02 -0.83
CA GLN A 822 -6.69 -43.29 -0.43
C GLN A 822 -6.65 -43.09 1.09
N ILE A 823 -7.79 -42.68 1.66
CA ILE A 823 -7.90 -42.37 3.09
C ILE A 823 -7.60 -43.61 3.94
N ILE A 824 -8.34 -44.72 3.76
CA ILE A 824 -8.14 -45.93 4.58
C ILE A 824 -6.71 -46.47 4.45
N THR A 825 -6.15 -46.44 3.24
CA THR A 825 -4.78 -46.92 2.98
C THR A 825 -3.76 -46.04 3.71
N THR A 826 -3.93 -44.71 3.67
CA THR A 826 -3.05 -43.77 4.38
C THR A 826 -3.16 -43.95 5.89
N GLU A 827 -4.36 -44.10 6.44
CA GLU A 827 -4.59 -44.28 7.88
C GLU A 827 -3.88 -45.55 8.41
N VAL A 828 -4.02 -46.66 7.69
CA VAL A 828 -3.38 -47.95 8.04
C VAL A 828 -1.87 -47.86 8.00
N ILE A 829 -1.32 -47.28 6.91
CA ILE A 829 0.13 -47.18 6.77
C ILE A 829 0.71 -46.20 7.78
N ALA A 830 0.03 -45.08 8.06
CA ALA A 830 0.48 -44.11 9.05
C ALA A 830 0.48 -44.71 10.47
N GLU A 831 -0.53 -45.52 10.83
CA GLU A 831 -0.55 -46.27 12.10
C GLU A 831 0.60 -47.28 12.17
N ALA A 832 0.84 -48.03 11.09
CA ALA A 832 1.96 -48.97 11.00
C ALA A 832 3.34 -48.29 11.12
N VAL A 833 3.52 -47.13 10.48
CA VAL A 833 4.74 -46.33 10.57
C VAL A 833 4.95 -45.79 11.99
N ALA A 834 3.87 -45.39 12.68
CA ALA A 834 3.94 -44.96 14.08
C ALA A 834 4.37 -46.11 15.02
N ASP A 835 4.01 -47.35 14.68
CA ASP A 835 4.38 -48.57 15.40
C ASP A 835 5.75 -49.14 14.97
N ASP A 836 6.66 -48.35 14.39
CA ASP A 836 8.00 -48.75 13.94
C ASP A 836 8.03 -49.89 12.89
N ILE A 837 6.98 -50.03 12.07
CA ILE A 837 6.99 -50.93 10.92
C ILE A 837 7.71 -50.23 9.76
N THR A 838 8.77 -50.87 9.28
CA THR A 838 9.74 -50.27 8.35
C THR A 838 9.57 -50.72 6.90
N TYR A 839 8.68 -51.69 6.64
CA TYR A 839 8.41 -52.21 5.30
C TYR A 839 6.95 -52.59 5.16
N GLY A 840 6.34 -52.28 4.01
CA GLY A 840 4.99 -52.73 3.71
C GLY A 840 4.92 -53.52 2.42
N ILE A 841 4.05 -54.51 2.42
CA ILE A 841 3.84 -55.43 1.32
C ILE A 841 2.34 -55.54 1.07
N TYR A 842 1.92 -55.40 -0.18
CA TYR A 842 0.57 -55.71 -0.59
C TYR A 842 0.54 -57.05 -1.31
N HIS A 843 -0.21 -57.99 -0.73
CA HIS A 843 -0.39 -59.35 -1.23
C HIS A 843 -1.88 -59.68 -1.25
N PRO A 844 -2.58 -59.44 -2.38
CA PRO A 844 -4.04 -59.50 -2.44
C PRO A 844 -4.56 -60.89 -2.09
N LEU A 845 -5.51 -60.96 -1.16
CA LEU A 845 -6.11 -62.21 -0.69
C LEU A 845 -6.73 -63.03 -1.83
N GLU A 846 -7.28 -62.33 -2.83
CA GLU A 846 -7.96 -62.91 -3.99
C GLU A 846 -7.00 -63.35 -5.11
N GLY A 847 -5.69 -63.12 -4.94
CA GLY A 847 -4.64 -63.47 -5.90
C GLY A 847 -4.57 -62.57 -7.14
N LYS A 848 -5.57 -61.70 -7.35
CA LYS A 848 -5.55 -60.60 -8.32
C LYS A 848 -5.79 -59.30 -7.59
N ALA A 849 -4.95 -58.30 -7.85
CA ALA A 849 -5.13 -56.99 -7.28
C ALA A 849 -6.18 -56.18 -8.07
N ASP A 850 -7.06 -55.51 -7.34
CA ASP A 850 -8.00 -54.53 -7.88
C ASP A 850 -7.25 -53.31 -8.45
N ALA A 851 -7.71 -52.79 -9.60
CA ALA A 851 -6.99 -51.74 -10.32
C ALA A 851 -6.98 -50.40 -9.58
N ASP A 852 -8.06 -50.06 -8.87
CA ASP A 852 -8.16 -48.81 -8.09
C ASP A 852 -7.28 -48.90 -6.84
N VAL A 853 -7.23 -50.07 -6.21
CA VAL A 853 -6.32 -50.35 -5.08
C VAL A 853 -4.86 -50.24 -5.52
N LEU A 854 -4.51 -50.81 -6.68
CA LEU A 854 -3.17 -50.71 -7.23
C LEU A 854 -2.79 -49.26 -7.53
N ASP A 855 -3.67 -48.47 -8.14
CA ASP A 855 -3.37 -47.06 -8.44
C ASP A 855 -3.07 -46.27 -7.15
N VAL A 856 -3.85 -46.47 -6.08
CA VAL A 856 -3.61 -45.85 -4.77
C VAL A 856 -2.27 -46.28 -4.19
N LEU A 857 -1.94 -47.56 -4.24
CA LEU A 857 -0.68 -48.08 -3.70
C LEU A 857 0.53 -47.58 -4.50
N GLU A 858 0.47 -47.59 -5.84
CA GLU A 858 1.52 -47.06 -6.70
C GLU A 858 1.75 -45.56 -6.47
N ARG A 859 0.68 -44.79 -6.22
CA ARG A 859 0.76 -43.37 -5.81
C ARG A 859 1.37 -43.16 -4.43
N GLN A 860 1.42 -44.18 -3.59
CA GLN A 860 2.12 -44.17 -2.31
C GLN A 860 3.53 -44.79 -2.37
N GLY A 861 3.98 -45.21 -3.56
CA GLY A 861 5.34 -45.69 -3.79
C GLY A 861 5.49 -47.21 -3.78
N PHE A 862 4.39 -47.96 -3.69
CA PHE A 862 4.44 -49.41 -3.87
C PHE A 862 4.86 -49.77 -5.29
N THR A 863 5.74 -50.76 -5.40
CA THR A 863 6.23 -51.26 -6.68
C THR A 863 6.11 -52.77 -6.75
N GLU A 864 5.77 -53.30 -7.92
CA GLU A 864 5.62 -54.74 -8.10
C GLU A 864 6.98 -55.45 -7.99
N ILE A 865 7.05 -56.50 -7.17
CA ILE A 865 8.22 -57.34 -7.03
C ILE A 865 8.47 -58.06 -8.36
N SER A 866 9.68 -57.90 -8.89
CA SER A 866 10.15 -58.59 -10.10
C SER A 866 11.37 -59.43 -9.80
N ILE A 867 11.22 -60.75 -9.95
CA ILE A 867 12.29 -61.73 -9.71
C ILE A 867 12.63 -62.37 -11.05
N LYS A 868 13.91 -62.31 -11.45
CA LYS A 868 14.41 -62.83 -12.74
C LYS A 868 13.59 -62.30 -13.94
N GLY A 869 13.11 -61.06 -13.86
CA GLY A 869 12.29 -60.41 -14.90
C GLY A 869 10.81 -60.82 -14.93
N LYS A 870 10.35 -61.67 -14.00
CA LYS A 870 8.93 -62.05 -13.87
C LYS A 870 8.25 -61.29 -12.74
N LYS A 871 7.12 -60.69 -13.09
CA LYS A 871 6.16 -60.06 -12.18
C LYS A 871 5.50 -61.09 -11.26
N GLN A 872 5.48 -60.83 -9.96
CA GLN A 872 5.02 -61.78 -8.93
C GLN A 872 3.59 -61.51 -8.43
N GLY A 873 2.96 -60.39 -8.80
CA GLY A 873 1.65 -60.01 -8.23
C GLY A 873 1.69 -59.61 -6.75
N VAL A 874 2.89 -59.36 -6.21
CA VAL A 874 3.15 -58.86 -4.85
C VAL A 874 3.85 -57.52 -4.98
N TYR A 875 3.45 -56.54 -4.17
CA TYR A 875 3.95 -55.17 -4.25
C TYR A 875 4.64 -54.78 -2.96
N GLU A 876 5.74 -54.04 -3.04
CA GLU A 876 6.57 -53.65 -1.89
C GLU A 876 6.78 -52.14 -1.80
N VAL A 877 6.96 -51.64 -0.58
CA VAL A 877 7.43 -50.27 -0.32
C VAL A 877 8.30 -50.22 0.93
N ASN A 878 9.37 -49.43 0.87
CA ASN A 878 10.18 -49.10 2.04
C ASN A 878 9.54 -47.95 2.83
N MET A 879 9.24 -48.16 4.11
CA MET A 879 8.55 -47.20 4.97
C MET A 879 9.49 -46.49 5.96
N LYS A 880 10.80 -46.71 5.86
CA LYS A 880 11.77 -46.20 6.84
C LYS A 880 11.94 -44.68 6.80
N GLU A 881 11.90 -44.08 5.62
CA GLU A 881 12.11 -42.63 5.42
C GLU A 881 11.06 -42.07 4.44
N PRO A 882 9.78 -41.99 4.85
CA PRO A 882 8.69 -41.52 4.01
C PRO A 882 8.82 -40.03 3.65
N ILE A 883 8.24 -39.69 2.50
CA ILE A 883 7.86 -38.31 2.19
C ILE A 883 6.39 -38.11 2.58
N VAL A 884 6.08 -36.97 3.18
CA VAL A 884 4.71 -36.59 3.51
C VAL A 884 4.22 -35.47 2.57
N VAL A 885 2.98 -35.55 2.12
CA VAL A 885 2.28 -34.45 1.46
C VAL A 885 0.95 -34.18 2.15
N ILE A 886 0.64 -32.90 2.39
CA ILE A 886 -0.65 -32.47 2.94
C ILE A 886 -1.50 -31.96 1.78
N GLU A 887 -2.59 -32.66 1.50
CA GLU A 887 -3.63 -32.29 0.53
C GLU A 887 -4.52 -31.21 1.15
N ASN A 888 -4.40 -29.97 0.66
CA ASN A 888 -5.06 -28.80 1.27
C ASN A 888 -5.56 -27.76 0.25
N MET A 889 -5.58 -28.09 -1.04
CA MET A 889 -5.92 -27.13 -2.09
C MET A 889 -7.36 -26.58 -1.96
N ASP A 890 -8.31 -27.42 -1.55
CA ASP A 890 -9.70 -27.04 -1.25
C ASP A 890 -9.79 -25.95 -0.17
N THR A 891 -8.91 -26.01 0.84
CA THR A 891 -8.85 -25.02 1.92
C THR A 891 -8.35 -23.65 1.45
N ALA A 892 -7.60 -23.59 0.33
CA ALA A 892 -7.07 -22.35 -0.23
C ALA A 892 -8.11 -21.56 -1.05
N LEU A 893 -9.12 -22.24 -1.59
CA LEU A 893 -10.19 -21.64 -2.40
C LEU A 893 -11.33 -21.08 -1.54
N LYS A 894 -12.02 -20.05 -2.06
CA LYS A 894 -13.23 -19.44 -1.48
C LYS A 894 -14.49 -20.18 -1.93
N GLU A 895 -15.58 -20.02 -1.18
CA GLU A 895 -16.91 -20.44 -1.64
C GLU A 895 -17.37 -19.57 -2.83
N PRO A 896 -18.10 -20.13 -3.81
CA PRO A 896 -18.54 -21.54 -3.91
C PRO A 896 -17.52 -22.49 -4.56
N PHE A 897 -16.33 -22.01 -4.94
CA PHE A 897 -15.34 -22.76 -5.71
C PHE A 897 -14.77 -23.98 -4.97
N ASN A 898 -14.55 -23.86 -3.65
CA ASN A 898 -14.11 -24.97 -2.81
C ASN A 898 -15.15 -26.11 -2.67
N THR A 899 -16.38 -25.91 -3.12
CA THR A 899 -17.47 -26.91 -3.11
C THR A 899 -17.93 -27.30 -4.51
N ASN A 900 -17.39 -26.69 -5.56
CA ASN A 900 -17.80 -26.95 -6.93
C ASN A 900 -17.26 -28.31 -7.40
N HIS A 901 -18.15 -29.20 -7.86
CA HIS A 901 -17.77 -30.56 -8.27
C HIS A 901 -16.72 -30.59 -9.39
N ARG A 902 -16.82 -29.74 -10.43
CA ARG A 902 -15.82 -29.70 -11.51
C ARG A 902 -14.45 -29.31 -10.99
N ILE A 903 -14.40 -28.38 -10.04
CA ILE A 903 -13.13 -27.95 -9.42
C ILE A 903 -12.58 -29.08 -8.54
N LEU A 904 -13.40 -29.68 -7.68
CA LEU A 904 -12.98 -30.79 -6.81
C LEU A 904 -12.44 -31.98 -7.62
N ASP A 905 -13.08 -32.32 -8.75
CA ASP A 905 -12.62 -33.41 -9.63
C ASP A 905 -11.21 -33.10 -10.21
N VAL A 906 -10.95 -31.84 -10.59
CA VAL A 906 -9.63 -31.39 -11.08
C VAL A 906 -8.61 -31.35 -9.95
N LEU A 907 -9.01 -30.97 -8.73
CA LEU A 907 -8.13 -31.02 -7.56
C LEU A 907 -7.68 -32.46 -7.27
N GLU A 908 -8.58 -33.44 -7.38
CA GLU A 908 -8.25 -34.86 -7.20
C GLU A 908 -7.32 -35.39 -8.28
N GLU A 909 -7.58 -35.06 -9.55
CA GLU A 909 -6.71 -35.44 -10.67
C GLU A 909 -5.29 -34.87 -10.47
N THR A 910 -5.19 -33.58 -10.16
CA THR A 910 -3.92 -32.90 -9.98
C THR A 910 -3.17 -33.39 -8.75
N HIS A 911 -3.87 -33.70 -7.66
CA HIS A 911 -3.29 -34.33 -6.49
C HIS A 911 -2.67 -35.70 -6.81
N ALA A 912 -3.40 -36.54 -7.56
CA ALA A 912 -2.91 -37.84 -7.99
C ALA A 912 -1.65 -37.73 -8.87
N ASP A 913 -1.62 -36.76 -9.80
CA ASP A 913 -0.43 -36.46 -10.61
C ASP A 913 0.78 -36.05 -9.75
N MET A 914 0.55 -35.22 -8.72
CA MET A 914 1.58 -34.80 -7.78
C MET A 914 2.12 -35.98 -6.97
N GLN A 915 1.25 -36.88 -6.47
CA GLN A 915 1.70 -38.08 -5.77
C GLN A 915 2.61 -38.95 -6.64
N ARG A 916 2.25 -39.17 -7.92
CA ARG A 916 3.10 -39.90 -8.88
C ARG A 916 4.43 -39.20 -9.13
N ALA A 917 4.48 -37.87 -9.05
CA ALA A 917 5.73 -37.12 -9.16
C ALA A 917 6.60 -37.29 -7.91
N LEU A 918 5.99 -37.30 -6.71
CA LEU A 918 6.68 -37.53 -5.44
C LEU A 918 7.22 -38.97 -5.32
N THR A 919 6.52 -39.98 -5.85
CA THR A 919 7.05 -41.36 -5.86
C THR A 919 8.24 -41.52 -6.80
N LYS A 920 8.30 -40.76 -7.90
CA LYS A 920 9.49 -40.65 -8.77
C LYS A 920 10.62 -39.84 -8.13
N LEU A 921 10.30 -38.92 -7.22
CA LEU A 921 11.27 -38.19 -6.42
C LEU A 921 11.91 -39.09 -5.34
N ASN A 922 11.16 -40.07 -4.83
CA ASN A 922 11.61 -41.02 -3.81
C ASN A 922 11.33 -42.49 -4.20
N PRO A 923 11.97 -43.02 -5.26
CA PRO A 923 11.61 -44.34 -5.82
C PRO A 923 11.70 -45.48 -4.80
N GLY A 924 10.67 -46.35 -4.79
CA GLY A 924 10.59 -47.52 -3.91
C GLY A 924 10.41 -47.21 -2.42
N ASN A 925 10.26 -45.94 -2.06
CA ASN A 925 10.03 -45.48 -0.70
C ASN A 925 8.64 -44.86 -0.59
N LEU A 926 8.11 -44.89 0.63
CA LEU A 926 6.74 -44.48 0.92
C LEU A 926 6.50 -42.98 0.70
N VAL A 927 5.36 -42.65 0.10
CA VAL A 927 4.80 -41.30 0.02
C VAL A 927 3.44 -41.31 0.71
N LEU A 928 3.35 -40.65 1.87
CA LEU A 928 2.11 -40.51 2.64
C LEU A 928 1.37 -39.24 2.24
N SER A 929 0.09 -39.35 1.90
CA SER A 929 -0.76 -38.19 1.60
C SER A 929 -1.85 -38.03 2.65
N PHE A 930 -1.76 -36.96 3.46
CA PHE A 930 -2.74 -36.65 4.49
C PHE A 930 -3.75 -35.61 3.99
N ASN A 931 -5.02 -35.98 4.05
CA ASN A 931 -6.12 -35.07 3.77
C ASN A 931 -6.27 -34.03 4.90
N ALA A 932 -6.24 -32.73 4.58
CA ALA A 932 -6.36 -31.67 5.57
C ALA A 932 -7.69 -31.70 6.33
N GLY A 933 -8.79 -32.12 5.69
CA GLY A 933 -10.10 -32.24 6.33
C GLY A 933 -10.12 -33.29 7.45
N ILE A 934 -9.50 -34.44 7.22
CA ILE A 934 -9.37 -35.51 8.24
C ILE A 934 -8.42 -35.07 9.36
N MET A 935 -7.31 -34.44 8.98
CA MET A 935 -6.35 -33.90 9.95
C MET A 935 -7.00 -32.85 10.86
N HIS A 936 -7.80 -31.94 10.30
CA HIS A 936 -8.61 -30.98 11.08
C HIS A 936 -9.49 -31.68 12.10
N GLN A 937 -10.17 -32.75 11.70
CA GLN A 937 -11.06 -33.49 12.58
C GLN A 937 -10.32 -34.12 13.76
N LYS A 938 -9.22 -34.84 13.50
CA LYS A 938 -8.38 -35.43 14.57
C LYS A 938 -7.86 -34.37 15.53
N ILE A 939 -7.38 -33.23 15.02
CA ILE A 939 -6.88 -32.13 15.86
C ILE A 939 -8.01 -31.53 16.69
N VAL A 940 -9.20 -31.31 16.12
CA VAL A 940 -10.36 -30.77 16.86
C VAL A 940 -10.76 -31.70 18.00
N ASP A 941 -10.77 -33.01 17.77
CA ASP A 941 -11.03 -34.01 18.83
C ASP A 941 -9.97 -33.97 19.93
N MET A 942 -8.69 -33.83 19.58
CA MET A 942 -7.60 -33.70 20.56
C MET A 942 -7.70 -32.40 21.37
N VAL A 943 -7.96 -31.26 20.71
CA VAL A 943 -8.10 -29.96 21.38
C VAL A 943 -9.30 -29.97 22.33
N THR A 944 -10.45 -30.49 21.89
CA THR A 944 -11.68 -30.52 22.71
C THR A 944 -11.55 -31.48 23.88
N LYS A 945 -10.89 -32.64 23.70
CA LYS A 945 -10.53 -33.57 24.77
C LYS A 945 -9.57 -32.94 25.79
N ALA A 946 -8.52 -32.26 25.32
CA ALA A 946 -7.56 -31.55 26.18
C ALA A 946 -8.19 -30.38 26.94
N ASN A 947 -9.23 -29.76 26.38
CA ASN A 947 -9.99 -28.67 26.99
C ASN A 947 -11.24 -29.14 27.78
N HIS A 948 -11.45 -30.46 27.88
CA HIS A 948 -12.58 -31.08 28.59
C HIS A 948 -13.97 -30.59 28.13
N VAL A 949 -14.15 -30.40 26.82
CA VAL A 949 -15.42 -29.97 26.21
C VAL A 949 -15.85 -30.90 25.08
N PRO A 950 -17.15 -30.97 24.75
CA PRO A 950 -17.62 -31.73 23.59
C PRO A 950 -17.10 -31.15 22.27
N ASN A 951 -16.87 -32.03 21.29
CA ASN A 951 -16.46 -31.69 19.91
C ASN A 951 -17.61 -31.23 19.01
N TYR A 952 -18.82 -31.06 19.54
CA TYR A 952 -19.99 -30.51 18.84
C TYR A 952 -20.58 -29.32 19.61
N THR A 953 -21.25 -28.41 18.89
CA THR A 953 -21.89 -27.25 19.50
C THR A 953 -23.30 -27.60 19.97
N GLY A 954 -23.55 -27.58 21.29
CA GLY A 954 -24.88 -27.79 21.86
C GLY A 954 -25.74 -26.52 21.93
N LEU A 955 -27.02 -26.65 22.30
CA LEU A 955 -27.98 -25.52 22.44
C LEU A 955 -27.52 -24.43 23.43
N LYS A 956 -26.77 -24.79 24.48
CA LYS A 956 -26.09 -23.86 25.39
C LYS A 956 -24.59 -24.08 25.30
N ARG A 957 -23.87 -23.09 24.78
CA ARG A 957 -22.42 -23.13 24.63
C ARG A 957 -21.74 -22.96 26.00
N LYS A 958 -20.98 -23.96 26.43
CA LYS A 958 -20.09 -23.87 27.60
C LYS A 958 -18.65 -23.93 27.12
N LEU A 959 -17.90 -22.85 27.32
CA LEU A 959 -16.51 -22.77 26.88
C LEU A 959 -15.58 -23.52 27.85
N GLY A 960 -14.56 -24.18 27.31
CA GLY A 960 -13.49 -24.77 28.11
C GLY A 960 -12.61 -23.72 28.80
N GLU A 961 -11.68 -24.18 29.63
CA GLU A 961 -10.75 -23.32 30.38
C GLU A 961 -9.68 -22.71 29.46
N CYS A 962 -9.10 -23.53 28.58
CA CYS A 962 -8.04 -23.14 27.67
C CYS A 962 -8.58 -22.49 26.40
N MET A 963 -7.69 -21.71 25.77
CA MET A 963 -7.89 -21.20 24.41
C MET A 963 -7.03 -21.99 23.41
N CYS A 964 -7.55 -22.18 22.21
CA CYS A 964 -6.81 -22.74 21.08
C CYS A 964 -6.12 -21.61 20.30
N VAL A 965 -4.82 -21.75 20.07
CA VAL A 965 -4.02 -20.80 19.27
C VAL A 965 -3.36 -21.55 18.11
N PRO A 966 -4.03 -21.60 16.95
CA PRO A 966 -3.39 -22.04 15.72
C PRO A 966 -2.32 -21.03 15.30
N PHE A 967 -1.11 -21.50 15.02
CA PHE A 967 -0.02 -20.68 14.50
C PHE A 967 0.59 -21.24 13.20
N GLY A 968 0.12 -22.41 12.76
CA GLY A 968 0.40 -22.98 11.44
C GLY A 968 -0.63 -22.62 10.37
N LYS A 969 -0.62 -23.37 9.27
CA LYS A 969 -1.63 -23.27 8.18
C LYS A 969 -2.94 -23.97 8.56
N ILE A 970 -2.89 -24.98 9.42
CA ILE A 970 -4.04 -25.78 9.85
C ILE A 970 -4.95 -25.02 10.81
N LEU A 971 -6.27 -25.22 10.72
CA LEU A 971 -7.31 -24.49 11.49
C LEU A 971 -7.25 -22.95 11.40
N ARG A 972 -6.46 -22.38 10.48
CA ARG A 972 -6.37 -20.94 10.26
C ARG A 972 -7.73 -20.41 9.79
N GLY A 973 -8.28 -19.45 10.53
CA GLY A 973 -9.58 -18.86 10.21
C GLY A 973 -10.79 -19.72 10.59
N MET A 974 -10.60 -20.79 11.37
CA MET A 974 -11.66 -21.67 11.86
C MET A 974 -11.86 -21.49 13.37
N VAL A 975 -13.00 -21.96 13.88
CA VAL A 975 -13.30 -21.97 15.31
C VAL A 975 -13.45 -23.42 15.79
N VAL A 976 -12.71 -23.77 16.83
CA VAL A 976 -12.88 -25.07 17.51
C VAL A 976 -14.16 -25.03 18.35
N PRO A 977 -15.04 -26.06 18.25
CA PRO A 977 -16.25 -26.17 19.06
C PRO A 977 -15.97 -25.97 20.57
N ASN A 978 -16.85 -25.20 21.22
CA ASN A 978 -16.77 -24.92 22.67
C ASN A 978 -15.41 -24.39 23.18
N THR A 979 -14.55 -23.86 22.31
CA THR A 979 -13.20 -23.38 22.66
C THR A 979 -12.95 -21.99 22.08
N VAL A 980 -12.43 -21.07 22.89
CA VAL A 980 -11.98 -19.75 22.41
C VAL A 980 -10.82 -19.99 21.45
N THR A 981 -10.93 -19.53 20.20
CA THR A 981 -9.93 -19.82 19.16
C THR A 981 -9.40 -18.52 18.54
N LYS A 982 -8.12 -18.22 18.78
CA LYS A 982 -7.45 -17.02 18.22
C LYS A 982 -6.17 -17.44 17.52
N THR A 983 -6.13 -17.26 16.20
CA THR A 983 -4.96 -17.54 15.37
C THR A 983 -3.83 -16.56 15.72
N LEU A 984 -2.61 -17.08 15.84
CA LEU A 984 -1.37 -16.32 15.77
C LEU A 984 -0.89 -16.33 14.32
N HIS A 985 -0.91 -15.18 13.67
CA HIS A 985 -0.62 -15.04 12.25
C HIS A 985 0.87 -14.89 12.01
N THR A 986 1.54 -16.00 11.71
CA THR A 986 2.96 -16.03 11.30
C THR A 986 3.13 -16.36 9.82
N GLU A 987 4.27 -15.99 9.27
CA GLU A 987 4.74 -16.33 7.93
C GLU A 987 6.21 -16.75 7.98
N LYS A 988 6.61 -17.66 7.09
CA LYS A 988 8.02 -17.96 6.85
C LYS A 988 8.50 -17.02 5.76
N MET A 989 9.40 -16.09 6.11
CA MET A 989 9.86 -15.02 5.24
C MET A 989 11.30 -15.27 4.78
N PHE A 990 11.49 -15.49 3.49
CA PHE A 990 12.81 -15.63 2.86
C PHE A 990 13.48 -14.28 2.61
N THR A 991 14.81 -14.27 2.66
CA THR A 991 15.62 -13.16 2.14
C THR A 991 15.41 -13.01 0.63
N PRO A 992 15.61 -11.81 0.03
CA PRO A 992 15.51 -11.64 -1.42
C PRO A 992 16.45 -12.55 -2.22
N THR A 993 17.57 -12.97 -1.61
CA THR A 993 18.59 -13.88 -2.16
C THR A 993 18.27 -15.36 -1.98
N LEU A 994 17.22 -15.70 -1.21
CA LEU A 994 16.77 -17.06 -0.90
C LEU A 994 17.81 -17.94 -0.19
N ASP A 995 18.83 -17.34 0.43
CA ASP A 995 19.90 -18.02 1.16
C ASP A 995 19.54 -18.28 2.63
N ASP A 996 18.60 -17.52 3.20
CA ASP A 996 18.12 -17.68 4.56
C ASP A 996 16.63 -17.32 4.68
N PHE A 997 16.01 -17.67 5.81
CA PHE A 997 14.65 -17.28 6.15
C PHE A 997 14.48 -16.99 7.65
N THR A 998 13.46 -16.21 7.98
CA THR A 998 13.04 -15.93 9.35
C THR A 998 11.53 -16.18 9.51
N ILE A 999 11.06 -16.25 10.76
CA ILE A 999 9.64 -16.35 11.07
C ILE A 999 9.17 -14.96 11.49
N GLU A 1000 8.29 -14.36 10.69
CA GLU A 1000 7.77 -13.00 10.87
C GLU A 1000 6.24 -13.03 10.98
N GLU A 1001 5.62 -11.90 11.32
CA GLU A 1001 4.17 -11.75 11.21
C GLU A 1001 3.68 -11.98 9.78
N TYR A 1002 2.47 -12.51 9.67
CA TYR A 1002 1.81 -12.57 8.37
C TYR A 1002 1.55 -11.15 7.84
N PRO A 1003 1.74 -10.88 6.54
CA PRO A 1003 1.58 -9.53 5.98
C PRO A 1003 0.25 -8.86 6.37
N MET A 1004 0.32 -7.57 6.70
CA MET A 1004 -0.79 -6.73 7.17
C MET A 1004 -1.41 -7.10 8.54
N TYR A 1005 -0.82 -8.05 9.29
CA TYR A 1005 -1.16 -8.29 10.69
C TYR A 1005 -0.23 -7.54 11.64
N ALA A 1006 -0.62 -7.42 12.91
CA ALA A 1006 0.25 -6.84 13.94
C ALA A 1006 1.51 -7.69 14.15
N THR A 1007 2.56 -7.06 14.65
CA THR A 1007 3.82 -7.75 15.00
C THR A 1007 3.57 -8.95 15.90
N ILE A 1008 4.39 -10.00 15.77
CA ILE A 1008 4.26 -11.21 16.61
C ILE A 1008 4.18 -10.88 18.12
N PRO A 1009 5.02 -9.99 18.69
CA PRO A 1009 4.89 -9.59 20.09
C PRO A 1009 3.52 -8.98 20.43
N ASN A 1010 2.96 -8.12 19.58
CA ASN A 1010 1.63 -7.51 19.78
C ASN A 1010 0.52 -8.55 19.74
N GLN A 1011 0.60 -9.52 18.82
CA GLN A 1011 -0.34 -10.64 18.76
C GLN A 1011 -0.28 -11.50 20.02
N ILE A 1012 0.92 -11.79 20.53
CA ILE A 1012 1.12 -12.57 21.77
C ILE A 1012 0.60 -11.80 22.99
N ARG A 1013 0.82 -10.48 23.08
CA ARG A 1013 0.20 -9.63 24.12
C ARG A 1013 -1.33 -9.70 24.05
N THR A 1014 -1.90 -9.70 22.85
CA THR A 1014 -3.36 -9.86 22.66
C THR A 1014 -3.84 -11.22 23.14
N ILE A 1015 -3.10 -12.30 22.86
CA ILE A 1015 -3.39 -13.65 23.37
C ILE A 1015 -3.33 -13.67 24.90
N LYS A 1016 -2.31 -13.04 25.51
CA LYS A 1016 -2.17 -12.92 26.97
C LYS A 1016 -3.37 -12.20 27.61
N SER A 1017 -3.89 -11.17 26.96
CA SER A 1017 -5.06 -10.39 27.41
C SER A 1017 -6.38 -11.20 27.47
N PHE A 1018 -6.46 -12.40 26.88
CA PHE A 1018 -7.60 -13.30 27.13
C PHE A 1018 -7.58 -13.92 28.53
N GLY A 1019 -6.44 -13.90 29.24
CA GLY A 1019 -6.31 -14.43 30.60
C GLY A 1019 -6.50 -15.94 30.71
N ARG A 1020 -6.21 -16.70 29.64
CA ARG A 1020 -6.44 -18.16 29.55
C ARG A 1020 -5.15 -18.92 29.24
N PRO A 1021 -4.96 -20.14 29.76
CA PRO A 1021 -3.92 -21.04 29.28
C PRO A 1021 -4.13 -21.40 27.80
N VAL A 1022 -3.04 -21.63 27.07
CA VAL A 1022 -3.03 -21.81 25.62
C VAL A 1022 -2.76 -23.28 25.24
N ILE A 1023 -3.54 -23.80 24.30
CA ILE A 1023 -3.24 -25.00 23.51
C ILE A 1023 -2.73 -24.51 22.15
N LEU A 1024 -1.46 -24.75 21.85
CA LEU A 1024 -0.85 -24.36 20.57
C LEU A 1024 -1.17 -25.40 19.50
N VAL A 1025 -1.50 -24.95 18.28
CA VAL A 1025 -1.79 -25.84 17.15
C VAL A 1025 -0.93 -25.50 15.92
N ASP A 1026 -0.22 -26.48 15.39
CA ASP A 1026 0.61 -26.37 14.17
C ASP A 1026 0.23 -27.43 13.11
N ASP A 1027 0.64 -27.20 11.86
CA ASP A 1027 0.47 -28.19 10.77
C ASP A 1027 1.49 -29.34 10.85
N LEU A 1028 2.74 -29.03 11.19
CA LEU A 1028 3.84 -30.00 11.22
C LEU A 1028 4.91 -29.61 12.24
N LEU A 1029 5.37 -30.59 13.02
CA LEU A 1029 6.51 -30.45 13.91
C LEU A 1029 7.64 -31.44 13.59
N HIS A 1030 8.64 -30.94 12.87
CA HIS A 1030 9.89 -31.65 12.60
C HIS A 1030 11.10 -30.88 13.12
N LYS A 1031 11.52 -29.82 12.44
CA LYS A 1031 12.65 -28.97 12.88
C LYS A 1031 12.27 -27.87 13.87
N GLY A 1032 10.97 -27.62 14.04
CA GLY A 1032 10.45 -26.66 15.03
C GLY A 1032 10.81 -25.20 14.81
N TYR A 1033 11.13 -24.76 13.58
CA TYR A 1033 11.53 -23.37 13.30
C TYR A 1033 10.56 -22.31 13.87
N ARG A 1034 9.25 -22.49 13.68
CA ARG A 1034 8.22 -21.58 14.20
C ARG A 1034 8.24 -21.53 15.73
N ILE A 1035 8.13 -22.68 16.38
CA ILE A 1035 8.08 -22.70 17.85
C ILE A 1035 9.39 -22.22 18.47
N GLN A 1036 10.55 -22.48 17.87
CA GLN A 1036 11.84 -21.93 18.32
C GLN A 1036 11.88 -20.40 18.25
N ALA A 1037 11.30 -19.79 17.21
CA ALA A 1037 11.20 -18.34 17.09
C ALA A 1037 10.17 -17.73 18.06
N LEU A 1038 9.06 -18.43 18.31
CA LEU A 1038 7.95 -17.92 19.13
C LEU A 1038 8.12 -18.15 20.64
N ASP A 1039 8.78 -19.24 21.05
CA ASP A 1039 8.95 -19.66 22.44
C ASP A 1039 9.55 -18.58 23.35
N PRO A 1040 10.61 -17.84 22.94
CA PRO A 1040 11.14 -16.73 23.74
C PRO A 1040 10.10 -15.62 23.98
N ILE A 1041 9.31 -15.29 22.95
CA ILE A 1041 8.33 -14.20 23.02
C ILE A 1041 7.14 -14.60 23.90
N PHE A 1042 6.72 -15.88 23.86
CA PHE A 1042 5.71 -16.40 24.79
C PHE A 1042 6.18 -16.33 26.24
N LYS A 1043 7.45 -16.66 26.51
CA LYS A 1043 8.06 -16.58 27.84
C LYS A 1043 8.17 -15.15 28.34
N GLU A 1044 8.61 -14.21 27.49
CA GLU A 1044 8.71 -12.78 27.81
C GLU A 1044 7.35 -12.17 28.19
N ASN A 1045 6.26 -12.66 27.60
CA ASN A 1045 4.89 -12.18 27.85
C ASN A 1045 4.10 -13.04 28.86
N ASP A 1046 4.77 -13.95 29.58
CA ASP A 1046 4.18 -14.85 30.59
C ASP A 1046 2.96 -15.65 30.08
N VAL A 1047 2.98 -16.11 28.81
CA VAL A 1047 1.90 -16.92 28.26
C VAL A 1047 2.02 -18.37 28.73
N VAL A 1048 1.00 -18.84 29.46
CA VAL A 1048 0.95 -20.22 29.97
C VAL A 1048 0.52 -21.15 28.85
N ILE A 1049 1.46 -21.93 28.31
CA ILE A 1049 1.17 -22.95 27.29
C ILE A 1049 0.98 -24.29 28.00
N ARG A 1050 -0.23 -24.85 27.89
CA ARG A 1050 -0.61 -26.11 28.54
C ARG A 1050 -0.19 -27.33 27.73
N LYS A 1051 -0.38 -27.27 26.41
CA LYS A 1051 -0.12 -28.38 25.50
C LYS A 1051 0.11 -27.88 24.07
N MET A 1052 0.87 -28.64 23.30
CA MET A 1052 1.01 -28.46 21.86
C MET A 1052 0.33 -29.62 21.13
N ILE A 1053 -0.42 -29.32 20.07
CA ILE A 1053 -1.05 -30.31 19.20
C ILE A 1053 -0.62 -30.02 17.77
N THR A 1054 -0.14 -31.02 17.03
CA THR A 1054 0.28 -30.83 15.63
C THR A 1054 -0.43 -31.80 14.69
N GLY A 1055 -0.54 -31.46 13.41
CA GLY A 1055 -1.01 -32.38 12.39
C GLY A 1055 -0.09 -33.59 12.27
N VAL A 1056 1.16 -33.33 11.88
CA VAL A 1056 2.20 -34.36 11.77
C VAL A 1056 3.30 -34.07 12.79
N LEU A 1057 3.73 -35.08 13.54
CA LEU A 1057 4.87 -35.03 14.47
C LEU A 1057 5.91 -36.06 14.02
N SER A 1058 7.17 -35.68 14.04
CA SER A 1058 8.27 -36.64 13.84
C SER A 1058 9.02 -36.93 15.12
N GLY A 1059 9.78 -38.02 15.17
CA GLY A 1059 10.62 -38.35 16.33
C GLY A 1059 11.59 -37.21 16.69
N HIS A 1060 12.21 -36.58 15.68
CA HIS A 1060 13.05 -35.39 15.90
C HIS A 1060 12.28 -34.21 16.50
N GLY A 1061 11.01 -34.02 16.11
CA GLY A 1061 10.15 -32.98 16.66
C GLY A 1061 9.71 -33.29 18.10
N GLU A 1062 9.48 -34.56 18.42
CA GLU A 1062 9.16 -35.03 19.78
C GLU A 1062 10.36 -34.85 20.72
N ASP A 1063 11.56 -35.20 20.27
CA ASP A 1063 12.81 -34.94 21.00
C ASP A 1063 12.98 -33.45 21.29
N LEU A 1064 12.73 -32.59 20.29
CA LEU A 1064 12.79 -31.13 20.44
C LEU A 1064 11.83 -30.64 21.53
N MET A 1065 10.60 -31.13 21.57
CA MET A 1065 9.62 -30.73 22.60
C MET A 1065 9.98 -31.24 23.98
N THR A 1066 10.51 -32.45 24.06
CA THR A 1066 11.04 -33.02 25.30
C THR A 1066 12.17 -32.16 25.86
N ILE A 1067 13.12 -31.73 25.02
CA ILE A 1067 14.21 -30.82 25.40
C ILE A 1067 13.67 -29.47 25.88
N GLN A 1068 12.61 -28.96 25.26
CA GLN A 1068 11.96 -27.70 25.66
C GLN A 1068 11.02 -27.84 26.87
N GLY A 1069 10.80 -29.06 27.38
CA GLY A 1069 9.88 -29.34 28.47
C GLY A 1069 8.40 -29.09 28.11
N ARG A 1070 8.02 -29.35 26.86
CA ARG A 1070 6.67 -29.13 26.32
C ARG A 1070 5.96 -30.46 26.06
N ASP A 1071 4.73 -30.59 26.55
CA ASP A 1071 3.84 -31.71 26.21
C ASP A 1071 3.30 -31.53 24.78
N VAL A 1072 3.47 -32.56 23.93
CA VAL A 1072 3.07 -32.55 22.53
C VAL A 1072 2.27 -33.79 22.18
N GLU A 1073 1.21 -33.61 21.38
CA GLU A 1073 0.39 -34.69 20.80
C GLU A 1073 0.19 -34.42 19.31
N SER A 1074 -0.12 -35.44 18.52
CA SER A 1074 -0.23 -35.29 17.06
C SER A 1074 -1.33 -36.13 16.45
N ALA A 1075 -1.92 -35.65 15.36
CA ALA A 1075 -2.85 -36.44 14.55
C ALA A 1075 -2.17 -37.64 13.85
N TYR A 1076 -0.92 -37.47 13.44
CA TYR A 1076 -0.08 -38.51 12.85
C TYR A 1076 1.36 -38.41 13.38
N PHE A 1077 1.91 -39.53 13.84
CA PHE A 1077 3.30 -39.63 14.27
C PHE A 1077 4.12 -40.40 13.23
N ILE A 1078 5.22 -39.80 12.77
CA ILE A 1078 6.10 -40.32 11.72
C ILE A 1078 7.54 -40.32 12.26
N PRO A 1079 8.02 -41.42 12.85
CA PRO A 1079 9.29 -41.45 13.59
C PRO A 1079 10.46 -40.85 12.81
N ASN A 1080 10.62 -41.30 11.56
CA ASN A 1080 11.62 -40.81 10.62
C ASN A 1080 10.94 -40.15 9.43
N LEU A 1081 11.22 -38.87 9.17
CA LEU A 1081 10.63 -38.10 8.07
C LEU A 1081 11.74 -37.61 7.14
N LYS A 1082 11.65 -37.95 5.84
CA LYS A 1082 12.64 -37.53 4.85
C LYS A 1082 12.42 -36.08 4.38
N ALA A 1083 11.20 -35.79 3.96
CA ALA A 1083 10.78 -34.47 3.50
C ALA A 1083 9.26 -34.35 3.61
N TRP A 1084 8.75 -33.11 3.57
CA TRP A 1084 7.33 -32.84 3.58
C TRP A 1084 6.95 -31.74 2.59
N PHE A 1085 5.71 -31.80 2.11
CA PHE A 1085 5.14 -30.81 1.20
C PHE A 1085 3.73 -30.42 1.65
N VAL A 1086 3.37 -29.16 1.43
CA VAL A 1086 1.98 -28.69 1.50
C VAL A 1086 1.58 -28.35 0.08
N GLU A 1087 0.58 -29.05 -0.45
CA GLU A 1087 0.19 -29.00 -1.85
C GLU A 1087 -0.01 -27.58 -2.37
N SER A 1088 -0.77 -26.76 -1.64
CA SER A 1088 -1.05 -25.37 -2.03
C SER A 1088 0.21 -24.51 -2.14
N THR A 1089 1.29 -24.85 -1.42
CA THR A 1089 2.56 -24.10 -1.41
C THR A 1089 3.39 -24.36 -2.66
N LEU A 1090 3.10 -25.43 -3.39
CA LEU A 1090 3.76 -25.75 -4.67
C LEU A 1090 3.02 -25.17 -5.88
N CYS A 1091 1.87 -24.53 -5.68
CA CYS A 1091 1.05 -23.96 -6.75
C CYS A 1091 1.23 -22.43 -6.80
N PRO A 1092 1.94 -21.89 -7.81
CA PRO A 1092 2.14 -20.45 -7.96
C PRO A 1092 0.81 -19.69 -8.03
N PHE A 1093 0.81 -18.45 -7.55
CA PHE A 1093 -0.37 -17.59 -7.35
C PHE A 1093 -1.42 -18.06 -6.32
N ILE A 1094 -1.45 -19.34 -5.93
CA ILE A 1094 -2.32 -19.84 -4.87
C ILE A 1094 -1.61 -19.83 -3.52
N GLY A 1095 -0.40 -20.39 -3.46
CA GLY A 1095 0.40 -20.46 -2.24
C GLY A 1095 1.88 -20.27 -2.50
N GLY A 1096 2.68 -20.38 -1.44
CA GLY A 1096 4.11 -20.09 -1.43
C GLY A 1096 4.54 -19.72 -0.01
N ASP A 1097 5.84 -19.69 0.23
CA ASP A 1097 6.42 -19.08 1.44
C ASP A 1097 6.66 -17.59 1.16
N GLY A 1098 6.58 -16.72 2.17
CA GLY A 1098 6.84 -15.28 1.99
C GLY A 1098 8.27 -15.00 1.53
N VAL A 1099 8.47 -13.93 0.77
CA VAL A 1099 9.80 -13.42 0.43
C VAL A 1099 9.81 -11.91 0.62
N ARG A 1100 10.86 -11.37 1.27
CA ARG A 1100 10.98 -9.92 1.42
C ARG A 1100 11.08 -9.27 0.04
N SER A 1101 10.18 -8.32 -0.21
CA SER A 1101 10.26 -7.41 -1.34
C SER A 1101 10.97 -6.12 -0.91
N MET A 1102 11.64 -5.45 -1.85
CA MET A 1102 12.06 -4.06 -1.66
C MET A 1102 10.93 -3.06 -2.00
N GLU A 1103 9.85 -3.55 -2.62
CA GLU A 1103 8.67 -2.77 -2.99
C GLU A 1103 7.55 -2.97 -1.94
N GLN A 1104 6.63 -2.01 -1.87
CA GLN A 1104 5.49 -2.06 -0.95
C GLN A 1104 4.64 -3.31 -1.22
N THR A 1105 4.26 -4.01 -0.14
CA THR A 1105 3.39 -5.18 -0.24
C THR A 1105 1.95 -4.73 -0.44
N GLU A 1106 1.38 -5.02 -1.62
CA GLU A 1106 -0.05 -4.81 -1.85
C GLU A 1106 -0.90 -5.74 -0.97
N ALA A 1107 -2.01 -5.24 -0.42
CA ALA A 1107 -2.88 -6.03 0.45
C ALA A 1107 -3.55 -7.20 -0.28
N SER A 1108 -3.71 -7.09 -1.61
CA SER A 1108 -4.40 -8.04 -2.47
C SER A 1108 -3.51 -9.21 -2.93
N LEU A 1109 -2.18 -9.05 -2.94
CA LEU A 1109 -1.26 -10.03 -3.54
C LEU A 1109 0.08 -10.05 -2.80
N ILE A 1110 0.33 -11.15 -2.08
CA ILE A 1110 1.48 -11.23 -1.18
C ILE A 1110 2.72 -11.78 -1.90
N PRO A 1111 3.87 -11.07 -1.90
CA PRO A 1111 5.12 -11.60 -2.42
C PRO A 1111 5.49 -12.95 -1.79
N SER A 1112 5.82 -13.91 -2.62
CA SER A 1112 6.12 -15.27 -2.19
C SER A 1112 7.14 -15.97 -3.07
N ILE A 1113 7.63 -17.11 -2.62
CA ILE A 1113 8.45 -18.03 -3.39
C ILE A 1113 7.87 -19.44 -3.33
N ASN A 1114 7.81 -20.10 -4.47
CA ASN A 1114 7.50 -21.53 -4.56
C ASN A 1114 8.83 -22.29 -4.68
N LEU A 1115 9.05 -23.30 -3.84
CA LEU A 1115 10.27 -24.13 -3.85
C LEU A 1115 10.24 -25.19 -4.96
N ILE A 1116 9.96 -24.73 -6.19
CA ILE A 1116 9.98 -25.49 -7.45
C ILE A 1116 10.66 -24.65 -8.53
N LEU A 1117 11.17 -25.32 -9.56
CA LEU A 1117 11.72 -24.64 -10.73
C LEU A 1117 10.57 -24.04 -11.59
N PRO A 1118 10.76 -22.89 -12.27
CA PRO A 1118 12.01 -22.14 -12.40
C PRO A 1118 12.26 -21.11 -11.28
N PHE A 1119 11.42 -21.03 -10.24
CA PHE A 1119 11.50 -19.98 -9.22
C PHE A 1119 12.65 -20.21 -8.23
N ALA A 1120 12.69 -21.39 -7.61
CA ALA A 1120 13.72 -21.76 -6.65
C ALA A 1120 14.00 -23.26 -6.67
N ALA A 1121 15.28 -23.63 -6.62
CA ALA A 1121 15.66 -25.02 -6.47
C ALA A 1121 15.43 -25.47 -5.01
N PRO A 1122 14.77 -26.61 -4.76
CA PRO A 1122 14.53 -27.13 -3.42
C PRO A 1122 15.84 -27.68 -2.81
N SER A 1123 16.61 -26.81 -2.16
CA SER A 1123 17.95 -27.11 -1.62
C SER A 1123 17.99 -28.21 -0.54
N PHE A 1124 16.83 -28.55 0.03
CA PHE A 1124 16.67 -29.63 1.00
C PHE A 1124 16.57 -31.03 0.35
N LEU A 1125 16.37 -31.13 -0.97
CA LEU A 1125 16.30 -32.40 -1.72
C LEU A 1125 17.67 -32.79 -2.32
N LYS A 1126 18.72 -32.86 -1.48
CA LYS A 1126 20.10 -33.07 -1.96
C LYS A 1126 20.35 -34.44 -2.61
N ASP A 1127 19.60 -35.46 -2.20
CA ASP A 1127 19.78 -36.84 -2.65
C ASP A 1127 18.87 -37.23 -3.83
N CYS A 1128 18.08 -36.27 -4.34
CA CYS A 1128 17.17 -36.50 -5.47
C CYS A 1128 17.85 -36.18 -6.81
N SER A 1129 17.50 -36.93 -7.85
CA SER A 1129 18.00 -36.64 -9.19
C SER A 1129 17.47 -35.30 -9.70
N ARG A 1130 18.28 -34.56 -10.46
CA ARG A 1130 17.84 -33.29 -11.09
C ARG A 1130 16.64 -33.50 -12.02
N GLU A 1131 16.59 -34.65 -12.70
CA GLU A 1131 15.47 -35.05 -13.55
C GLU A 1131 14.18 -35.23 -12.74
N SER A 1132 14.23 -35.85 -11.56
CA SER A 1132 13.07 -35.98 -10.68
C SER A 1132 12.59 -34.63 -10.13
N VAL A 1133 13.51 -33.73 -9.77
CA VAL A 1133 13.17 -32.36 -9.31
C VAL A 1133 12.53 -31.54 -10.42
N TYR A 1134 13.06 -31.62 -11.65
CA TYR A 1134 12.46 -31.03 -12.83
C TYR A 1134 11.06 -31.62 -13.10
N GLY A 1135 10.93 -32.94 -13.00
CA GLY A 1135 9.67 -33.67 -13.19
C GLY A 1135 8.59 -33.21 -12.22
N LEU A 1136 8.92 -33.11 -10.92
CA LEU A 1136 8.01 -32.57 -9.90
C LEU A 1136 7.62 -31.13 -10.22
N SER A 1137 8.60 -30.28 -10.52
CA SER A 1137 8.35 -28.86 -10.83
C SER A 1137 7.40 -28.70 -12.03
N MET A 1138 7.62 -29.47 -13.10
CA MET A 1138 6.77 -29.48 -14.28
C MET A 1138 5.33 -29.95 -13.98
N VAL A 1139 5.18 -30.97 -13.12
CA VAL A 1139 3.85 -31.42 -12.68
C VAL A 1139 3.15 -30.34 -11.87
N CYS A 1140 3.82 -29.69 -10.93
CA CYS A 1140 3.24 -28.60 -10.15
C CYS A 1140 2.76 -27.43 -11.03
N LEU A 1141 3.56 -27.00 -12.03
CA LEU A 1141 3.17 -25.94 -12.96
C LEU A 1141 1.97 -26.33 -13.84
N ARG A 1142 1.95 -27.57 -14.36
CA ARG A 1142 0.83 -28.07 -15.16
C ARG A 1142 -0.44 -28.21 -14.33
N ASN A 1143 -0.31 -28.65 -13.08
CA ASN A 1143 -1.41 -28.74 -12.14
C ASN A 1143 -1.99 -27.35 -11.86
N ALA A 1144 -1.14 -26.37 -11.57
CA ALA A 1144 -1.56 -24.98 -11.40
C ALA A 1144 -2.31 -24.46 -12.63
N ALA A 1145 -1.79 -24.71 -13.85
CA ALA A 1145 -2.45 -24.34 -15.09
C ALA A 1145 -3.85 -24.99 -15.23
N LYS A 1146 -3.97 -26.30 -15.01
CA LYS A 1146 -5.24 -27.03 -15.06
C LYS A 1146 -6.26 -26.46 -14.06
N ILE A 1147 -5.84 -26.24 -12.82
CA ILE A 1147 -6.68 -25.68 -11.76
C ILE A 1147 -7.17 -24.29 -12.17
N PHE A 1148 -6.28 -23.41 -12.64
CA PHE A 1148 -6.67 -22.06 -13.05
C PHE A 1148 -7.58 -22.05 -14.26
N GLN A 1149 -7.38 -22.91 -15.27
CA GLN A 1149 -8.29 -22.98 -16.42
C GLN A 1149 -9.73 -23.27 -15.99
N VAL A 1150 -9.93 -24.29 -15.14
CA VAL A 1150 -11.29 -24.63 -14.67
C VAL A 1150 -11.82 -23.58 -13.71
N LEU A 1151 -10.97 -23.01 -12.86
CA LEU A 1151 -11.37 -21.92 -11.95
C LEU A 1151 -11.81 -20.67 -12.74
N GLU A 1152 -11.08 -20.30 -13.79
CA GLU A 1152 -11.37 -19.18 -14.70
C GLU A 1152 -12.68 -19.41 -15.46
N GLU A 1153 -12.94 -20.63 -15.94
CA GLU A 1153 -14.21 -21.02 -16.57
C GLU A 1153 -15.38 -20.90 -15.61
N GLU A 1154 -15.30 -21.53 -14.44
CA GLU A 1154 -16.36 -21.50 -13.43
C GLU A 1154 -16.59 -20.07 -12.91
N TYR A 1155 -15.52 -19.31 -12.75
CA TYR A 1155 -15.61 -17.90 -12.37
C TYR A 1155 -16.35 -17.08 -13.44
N GLN A 1156 -16.02 -17.28 -14.72
CA GLN A 1156 -16.68 -16.60 -15.83
C GLN A 1156 -18.16 -17.00 -15.96
N VAL A 1157 -18.51 -18.26 -15.67
CA VAL A 1157 -19.90 -18.73 -15.66
C VAL A 1157 -20.70 -18.08 -14.53
N LEU A 1158 -20.11 -17.99 -13.33
CA LEU A 1158 -20.80 -17.46 -12.15
C LEU A 1158 -20.90 -15.94 -12.13
N PHE A 1159 -19.89 -15.22 -12.67
CA PHE A 1159 -19.76 -13.77 -12.51
C PHE A 1159 -19.72 -12.98 -13.81
N GLU A 1160 -19.83 -13.64 -14.96
CA GLU A 1160 -19.86 -13.04 -16.30
C GLU A 1160 -18.65 -12.13 -16.59
N ARG A 1161 -17.54 -12.34 -15.88
CA ARG A 1161 -16.30 -11.57 -16.01
C ARG A 1161 -15.10 -12.49 -15.92
N LYS A 1162 -13.98 -12.08 -16.49
CA LYS A 1162 -12.73 -12.84 -16.41
C LYS A 1162 -12.13 -12.78 -15.01
N LEU A 1163 -11.55 -13.90 -14.58
CA LEU A 1163 -10.68 -13.97 -13.41
C LEU A 1163 -9.28 -13.52 -13.83
N THR A 1164 -8.85 -12.36 -13.34
CA THR A 1164 -7.53 -11.79 -13.61
C THR A 1164 -6.69 -11.79 -12.33
N ILE A 1165 -5.39 -11.51 -12.42
CA ILE A 1165 -4.51 -11.36 -11.25
C ILE A 1165 -5.07 -10.33 -10.25
N LYS A 1166 -5.60 -9.19 -10.72
CA LYS A 1166 -6.24 -8.16 -9.86
C LYS A 1166 -7.43 -8.70 -9.05
N ARG A 1167 -8.11 -9.73 -9.56
CA ARG A 1167 -9.35 -10.29 -9.01
C ARG A 1167 -9.14 -11.67 -8.40
N LEU A 1168 -7.89 -12.06 -8.15
CA LEU A 1168 -7.58 -13.40 -7.68
C LEU A 1168 -8.11 -13.66 -6.27
N SER A 1169 -8.19 -12.60 -5.47
CA SER A 1169 -8.83 -12.60 -4.16
C SER A 1169 -10.32 -12.95 -4.21
N ASP A 1170 -10.99 -12.87 -5.36
CA ASP A 1170 -12.40 -13.28 -5.48
C ASP A 1170 -12.58 -14.81 -5.36
N ALA A 1171 -11.53 -15.57 -5.67
CA ALA A 1171 -11.55 -17.04 -5.73
C ALA A 1171 -10.57 -17.71 -4.76
N VAL A 1172 -9.47 -17.03 -4.39
CA VAL A 1172 -8.41 -17.54 -3.51
C VAL A 1172 -8.36 -16.74 -2.21
N LYS A 1173 -8.21 -17.41 -1.04
CA LYS A 1173 -8.27 -16.75 0.28
C LYS A 1173 -7.06 -15.86 0.60
N SER A 1174 -5.89 -16.16 0.05
CA SER A 1174 -4.66 -15.40 0.27
C SER A 1174 -3.74 -15.58 -0.94
N PRO A 1175 -4.13 -15.02 -2.10
CA PRO A 1175 -3.38 -15.19 -3.33
C PRO A 1175 -1.96 -14.65 -3.16
N ARG A 1176 -1.04 -15.25 -3.90
CA ARG A 1176 0.38 -14.99 -3.80
C ARG A 1176 0.93 -14.42 -5.10
N MET A 1177 2.03 -13.69 -5.03
CA MET A 1177 2.84 -13.34 -6.20
C MET A 1177 4.09 -14.22 -6.20
N PRO A 1178 4.28 -15.12 -7.17
CA PRO A 1178 5.54 -15.86 -7.27
C PRO A 1178 6.67 -14.92 -7.68
N ASN A 1179 7.64 -14.73 -6.80
CA ASN A 1179 8.84 -13.95 -7.05
C ASN A 1179 9.79 -14.75 -7.96
N GLY A 1180 9.66 -14.54 -9.27
CA GLY A 1180 10.74 -14.83 -10.19
C GLY A 1180 11.64 -13.60 -10.24
N SER A 1181 12.95 -13.76 -10.18
CA SER A 1181 13.97 -12.69 -10.19
C SER A 1181 14.00 -11.77 -11.43
N ASN A 1182 12.91 -11.67 -12.19
CA ASN A 1182 12.72 -10.78 -13.31
C ASN A 1182 11.82 -9.61 -12.88
N ARG A 1183 12.42 -8.42 -12.81
CA ARG A 1183 11.79 -7.11 -12.55
C ARG A 1183 10.80 -6.67 -13.63
N VAL A 1184 10.06 -7.60 -14.25
CA VAL A 1184 9.01 -7.29 -15.22
C VAL A 1184 7.70 -7.25 -14.44
N SER A 1185 7.07 -6.08 -14.44
CA SER A 1185 5.76 -5.87 -13.84
C SER A 1185 4.75 -6.88 -14.38
N VAL A 1186 4.10 -7.64 -13.50
CA VAL A 1186 2.97 -8.49 -13.85
C VAL A 1186 1.80 -7.59 -14.24
N ASP A 1187 1.28 -7.74 -15.46
CA ASP A 1187 0.03 -7.09 -15.85
C ASP A 1187 -1.13 -7.73 -15.06
N SER A 1188 -1.71 -6.93 -14.16
CA SER A 1188 -2.79 -7.32 -13.26
C SER A 1188 -4.10 -7.67 -13.99
N ASN A 1189 -4.22 -7.31 -15.27
CA ASN A 1189 -5.43 -7.53 -16.07
C ASN A 1189 -5.42 -8.85 -16.85
N LEU A 1190 -4.32 -9.61 -16.81
CA LEU A 1190 -4.23 -10.93 -17.44
C LEU A 1190 -4.72 -12.03 -16.51
N ALA A 1191 -5.12 -13.16 -17.11
CA ALA A 1191 -5.53 -14.35 -16.40
C ALA A 1191 -4.30 -15.11 -15.84
N PRO A 1192 -4.40 -15.75 -14.66
CA PRO A 1192 -3.33 -16.56 -14.08
C PRO A 1192 -2.81 -17.66 -15.02
N SER A 1193 -3.70 -18.32 -15.78
CA SER A 1193 -3.36 -19.37 -16.73
C SER A 1193 -2.31 -18.93 -17.77
N VAL A 1194 -2.37 -17.68 -18.22
CA VAL A 1194 -1.40 -17.08 -19.17
C VAL A 1194 0.01 -17.06 -18.57
N TYR A 1195 0.14 -16.72 -17.28
CA TYR A 1195 1.43 -16.74 -16.60
C TYR A 1195 1.92 -18.18 -16.35
N MET A 1196 1.00 -19.12 -16.11
CA MET A 1196 1.39 -20.54 -15.97
C MET A 1196 2.00 -21.08 -17.27
N GLU A 1197 1.44 -20.72 -18.43
CA GLU A 1197 2.01 -21.08 -19.73
C GLU A 1197 3.43 -20.53 -19.91
N ASP A 1198 3.66 -19.25 -19.59
CA ASP A 1198 5.00 -18.64 -19.64
C ASP A 1198 5.98 -19.34 -18.69
N TYR A 1199 5.58 -19.66 -17.46
CA TYR A 1199 6.45 -20.36 -16.51
C TYR A 1199 6.78 -21.79 -16.94
N ILE A 1200 5.81 -22.50 -17.55
CA ILE A 1200 6.05 -23.82 -18.16
C ILE A 1200 7.08 -23.69 -19.30
N GLU A 1201 6.93 -22.69 -20.18
CA GLU A 1201 7.88 -22.47 -21.27
C GLU A 1201 9.28 -22.15 -20.76
N ARG A 1202 9.39 -21.29 -19.75
CA ARG A 1202 10.67 -20.98 -19.08
C ARG A 1202 11.32 -22.25 -18.51
N LEU A 1203 10.56 -23.10 -17.83
CA LEU A 1203 11.08 -24.36 -17.30
C LEU A 1203 11.56 -25.29 -18.43
N ILE A 1204 10.80 -25.41 -19.52
CA ILE A 1204 11.19 -26.20 -20.70
C ILE A 1204 12.54 -25.71 -21.26
N ARG A 1205 12.74 -24.39 -21.37
CA ARG A 1205 13.99 -23.81 -21.85
C ARG A 1205 15.18 -24.09 -20.93
N LEU A 1206 14.94 -24.29 -19.63
CA LEU A 1206 15.98 -24.66 -18.67
C LEU A 1206 16.34 -26.15 -18.69
N LYS A 1207 15.53 -27.01 -19.34
CA LYS A 1207 15.70 -28.46 -19.32
C LYS A 1207 17.13 -28.89 -19.67
N ASP A 1208 17.63 -28.47 -20.83
CA ASP A 1208 18.95 -28.86 -21.35
C ASP A 1208 20.12 -28.27 -20.54
N SER A 1209 19.87 -27.25 -19.72
CA SER A 1209 20.88 -26.66 -18.82
C SER A 1209 20.91 -27.32 -17.45
N LEU A 1210 19.86 -28.07 -17.08
CA LEU A 1210 19.67 -28.67 -15.76
C LEU A 1210 19.88 -30.19 -15.76
N ILE A 1211 19.43 -30.86 -16.82
CA ILE A 1211 19.46 -32.32 -17.06
C ILE A 1211 20.35 -32.56 -18.27
#